data_AF-A0A8B9GVH6-F1
#
_entry.id   AF-A0A8B9GVH6-F1
#
_cell.length_a   1.000
_cell.length_b   1.000
_cell.length_c   1.000
_cell.angle_alpha   90.00
_cell.angle_beta   90.00
_cell.angle_gamma   90.00
#
_symmetry.space_group_name_H-M   'P 1'
#
loop_
_entity.id
_entity.type
_entity.pdbx_description
1 polymer ?
#
loop_
_entity_poly.entity_id
_entity_poly.type
_entity_poly.pdbx_seq_one_letter_code
_entity_poly.pdbx_strand_id
1 'polypeptide(L)'
;MSNLDFILENVHLRHDPRWSARGLCVACVLELMDREDVSVLRKSAALSGVLELLKIKGVVKDILQQDERVCLHFNSSLLKMLQSVEDPSVVEQVIQVLIHLLLDLKKEHFLQHVLDELQTQLIDRSTGKVLSYITFLGKLVDSVSSIAQMLTTTHISVLECMCVFLLNPDEVLKAAVYYVLRGVWASETALQSLPQTLRDRVCVLLLNTLAHVCSLQLTINCLGLLLLMLRGGDTVCLLMNQNQTPSNEEEEESQCTQLSVKHCSLPLILKRLLLGGDECVQVVSVQCVSAVLTHSPSQYCSAFTQADLPAFLFERLSCINEVLLWSVYSCLLQLCEDSTFFSQCHSIYGIESLVRSLKAVLKLPNLEVQKQGLKLLTAILERQPTGVRLFPTAPGFVGVAEVVQGGVASSCFRVSTQAARAATALFRVHHQCSPIHYVELKRTVEALTTRCAEVPSNITSQRRRWVSDPGSQSFRAAAFLIQALTSFQQACRLAEECVTETSVKENKPTAPDEQNEDTLESLCVCLLHCCDTAIIPTVTFSLSPSVLPAFATKLASSGFIRLALEHKARLCPGNRHSSLNAACCDFLLKLCVCLLSQPESFTPSHQQGVEEVEYVLRGCLPSLCCHACDWPLVLADVPAENQTLQFCLLHLLYLSLLHGDRLLPDATLFSSVVRFVCLMQEQHNSLPPSVQQSALYLLAATQENNPDLDWVSLNSISEALSSAALSSPHPSLLRFIFRYSALTERLGVRVLSGWLAGELEPAVSGEKEHNRLDLGQSQESSVVLELLEKNPSTVLTLLGVLCEEDRSVAGRAVQVLRCYLQAGRCSGSVHSHLLKPALLGLLQRLTCDSSDSSTVPDCVCVVLEVLCLVQKISSAQDDMDNTDFKLLYHVSNLVGKVKSSNAEYLQPALNYLYCCLNLCPAHTADRVVSMLLCNTGVMELLQVLLNLSHSSSHSPPSPSPPLVCSSLLLLSSLISLQHTHCAQVTIPLTHTHTHCAQITISHTHTPHS
;
A
#
# COMPACT_ATOMS: atom_id res chain seq x y z
N MET A 1 5.08 59.31 -47.52
CA MET A 1 6.21 59.92 -46.81
C MET A 1 5.81 60.03 -45.36
N SER A 2 6.39 59.16 -44.53
CA SER A 2 6.10 59.10 -43.10
C SER A 2 6.92 60.15 -42.37
N ASN A 3 6.45 60.67 -41.23
CA ASN A 3 7.12 61.68 -40.39
C ASN A 3 8.61 61.38 -40.06
N LEU A 4 9.08 60.15 -40.26
CA LEU A 4 10.48 59.74 -40.11
C LEU A 4 11.40 60.21 -41.24
N ASP A 5 10.89 60.35 -42.47
CA ASP A 5 11.70 60.70 -43.65
C ASP A 5 12.32 62.10 -43.47
N PHE A 6 11.55 63.05 -42.92
CA PHE A 6 11.99 64.42 -42.64
C PHE A 6 13.08 64.52 -41.56
N ILE A 7 13.25 63.50 -40.71
CA ILE A 7 14.16 63.54 -39.55
C ILE A 7 15.60 63.17 -39.95
N LEU A 8 15.78 62.36 -41.01
CA LEU A 8 17.07 61.75 -41.37
C LEU A 8 17.66 62.25 -42.71
N GLU A 9 16.94 63.13 -43.43
CA GLU A 9 17.23 63.56 -44.80
C GLU A 9 18.63 64.15 -45.04
N ASN A 10 19.22 64.85 -44.05
CA ASN A 10 20.51 65.52 -44.23
C ASN A 10 21.74 64.60 -44.22
N VAL A 11 21.58 63.34 -43.79
CA VAL A 11 22.70 62.41 -43.56
C VAL A 11 22.64 61.19 -44.48
N HIS A 12 21.43 60.78 -44.87
CA HIS A 12 21.19 59.52 -45.57
C HIS A 12 21.94 59.37 -46.90
N LEU A 13 22.21 60.47 -47.60
CA LEU A 13 22.95 60.47 -48.87
C LEU A 13 24.41 59.99 -48.75
N ARG A 14 24.95 59.89 -47.52
CA ARG A 14 26.33 59.46 -47.26
C ARG A 14 26.47 57.98 -46.91
N HIS A 15 25.35 57.27 -46.71
CA HIS A 15 25.36 55.90 -46.22
C HIS A 15 24.97 54.90 -47.29
N ASP A 16 25.69 53.78 -47.32
CA ASP A 16 25.40 52.67 -48.23
C ASP A 16 23.98 52.09 -47.96
N PRO A 17 23.18 51.79 -49.00
CA PRO A 17 21.83 51.26 -48.85
C PRO A 17 21.75 49.98 -48.01
N ARG A 18 22.85 49.24 -47.84
CA ARG A 18 22.93 48.06 -46.94
C ARG A 18 22.59 48.36 -45.48
N TRP A 19 22.68 49.63 -45.07
CA TRP A 19 22.35 50.11 -43.72
C TRP A 19 20.88 50.51 -43.56
N SER A 20 20.06 50.33 -44.60
CA SER A 20 18.65 50.75 -44.63
C SER A 20 17.69 49.56 -44.68
N ALA A 21 16.60 49.64 -43.90
CA ALA A 21 15.49 48.71 -43.98
C ALA A 21 14.15 49.44 -43.79
N ARG A 22 13.19 49.13 -44.67
CA ARG A 22 11.82 49.70 -44.64
C ARG A 22 11.78 51.23 -44.52
N GLY A 23 12.72 51.93 -45.18
CA GLY A 23 12.79 53.40 -45.18
C GLY A 23 13.54 54.02 -44.01
N LEU A 24 14.06 53.24 -43.06
CA LEU A 24 14.90 53.72 -41.97
C LEU A 24 16.36 53.28 -42.17
N CYS A 25 17.30 54.23 -42.07
CA CYS A 25 18.74 53.94 -42.10
C CYS A 25 19.33 53.93 -40.69
N VAL A 26 19.83 52.77 -40.24
CA VAL A 26 20.37 52.59 -38.88
C VAL A 26 21.63 53.43 -38.66
N ALA A 27 22.46 53.62 -39.70
CA ALA A 27 23.63 54.50 -39.64
C ALA A 27 23.26 55.98 -39.44
N CYS A 28 22.17 56.46 -40.07
CA CYS A 28 21.66 57.81 -39.83
C CYS A 28 21.15 57.98 -38.40
N VAL A 29 20.47 56.95 -37.87
CA VAL A 29 20.01 56.98 -36.47
C VAL A 29 21.20 57.05 -35.53
N LEU A 30 22.24 56.25 -35.77
CA LEU A 30 23.45 56.22 -34.94
C LEU A 30 24.17 57.58 -34.94
N GLU A 31 24.41 58.20 -36.10
CA GLU A 31 25.00 59.54 -36.17
C GLU A 31 24.12 60.59 -35.47
N LEU A 32 22.79 60.43 -35.56
CA LEU A 32 21.83 61.30 -34.87
C LEU A 32 21.89 61.12 -33.34
N MET A 33 22.23 59.93 -32.83
CA MET A 33 22.43 59.69 -31.39
C MET A 33 23.70 60.38 -30.87
N ASP A 34 24.81 60.34 -31.63
CA ASP A 34 26.10 60.92 -31.25
C ASP A 34 26.11 62.46 -31.22
N ARG A 35 25.22 63.08 -32.00
CA ARG A 35 25.13 64.54 -32.09
C ARG A 35 24.53 65.17 -30.84
N GLU A 36 25.29 66.00 -30.14
CA GLU A 36 24.84 66.74 -28.96
C GLU A 36 23.83 67.85 -29.30
N ASP A 37 23.88 68.39 -30.51
CA ASP A 37 23.04 69.50 -30.98
C ASP A 37 21.59 69.09 -31.34
N VAL A 38 21.29 67.80 -31.33
CA VAL A 38 19.97 67.26 -31.69
C VAL A 38 19.09 67.11 -30.44
N SER A 39 17.89 67.69 -30.50
CA SER A 39 16.89 67.60 -29.43
C SER A 39 16.52 66.15 -29.08
N VAL A 40 16.29 65.88 -27.78
CA VAL A 40 15.89 64.57 -27.25
C VAL A 40 14.64 64.01 -27.93
N LEU A 41 13.65 64.84 -28.28
CA LEU A 41 12.43 64.42 -28.97
C LEU A 41 12.70 63.80 -30.35
N ARG A 42 13.67 64.34 -31.11
CA ARG A 42 14.08 63.77 -32.41
C ARG A 42 14.82 62.45 -32.22
N LYS A 43 15.66 62.35 -31.17
CA LYS A 43 16.33 61.10 -30.82
C LYS A 43 15.30 60.02 -30.45
N SER A 44 14.32 60.35 -29.62
CA SER A 44 13.20 59.48 -29.25
C SER A 44 12.39 59.02 -30.47
N ALA A 45 12.04 59.92 -31.41
CA ALA A 45 11.32 59.53 -32.63
C ALA A 45 12.12 58.55 -33.51
N ALA A 46 13.44 58.76 -33.64
CA ALA A 46 14.32 57.85 -34.35
C ALA A 46 14.42 56.47 -33.66
N LEU A 47 14.53 56.45 -32.33
CA LEU A 47 14.52 55.22 -31.53
C LEU A 47 13.20 54.45 -31.64
N SER A 48 12.06 55.14 -31.76
CA SER A 48 10.76 54.48 -32.01
C SER A 48 10.78 53.73 -33.33
N GLY A 49 11.36 54.35 -34.37
CA GLY A 49 11.56 53.69 -35.66
C GLY A 49 12.42 52.44 -35.57
N VAL A 50 13.54 52.51 -34.84
CA VAL A 50 14.41 51.34 -34.61
C VAL A 50 13.69 50.26 -33.81
N LEU A 51 12.92 50.62 -32.80
CA LEU A 51 12.14 49.68 -31.99
C LEU A 51 11.10 48.94 -32.84
N GLU A 52 10.40 49.63 -33.75
CA GLU A 52 9.48 48.99 -34.69
C GLU A 52 10.18 48.02 -35.65
N LEU A 53 11.42 48.33 -36.07
CA LEU A 53 12.22 47.37 -36.84
C LEU A 53 12.65 46.17 -36.00
N LEU A 54 13.05 46.36 -34.74
CA LEU A 54 13.45 45.28 -33.83
C LEU A 54 12.31 44.31 -33.51
N LYS A 55 11.04 44.75 -33.59
CA LYS A 55 9.88 43.86 -33.48
C LYS A 55 9.79 42.85 -34.64
N ILE A 56 10.41 43.16 -35.79
CA ILE A 56 10.46 42.29 -36.95
C ILE A 56 11.75 41.46 -36.88
N LYS A 57 11.60 40.18 -36.50
CA LYS A 57 12.72 39.25 -36.27
C LYS A 57 13.76 39.30 -37.40
N GLY A 58 15.02 39.51 -37.03
CA GLY A 58 16.17 39.38 -37.93
C GLY A 58 16.52 40.62 -38.76
N VAL A 59 15.62 41.59 -38.93
CA VAL A 59 15.86 42.73 -39.84
C VAL A 59 17.02 43.59 -39.34
N VAL A 60 17.04 43.96 -38.07
CA VAL A 60 18.10 44.81 -37.50
C VAL A 60 19.38 44.01 -37.30
N LYS A 61 19.26 42.74 -36.89
CA LYS A 61 20.37 41.79 -36.86
C LYS A 61 21.10 41.68 -38.19
N ASP A 62 20.40 41.49 -39.31
CA ASP A 62 21.00 41.31 -40.63
C ASP A 62 21.75 42.57 -41.11
N ILE A 63 21.31 43.75 -40.67
CA ILE A 63 22.00 45.02 -40.92
C ILE A 63 23.26 45.13 -40.07
N LEU A 64 23.14 44.91 -38.75
CA LEU A 64 24.24 45.14 -37.81
C LEU A 64 25.30 44.02 -37.81
N GLN A 65 24.99 42.81 -38.28
CA GLN A 65 25.96 41.73 -38.42
C GLN A 65 27.01 41.98 -39.52
N GLN A 66 26.79 42.97 -40.39
CA GLN A 66 27.71 43.30 -41.47
C GLN A 66 29.00 43.98 -40.99
N ASP A 67 28.96 44.72 -39.86
CA ASP A 67 30.15 45.26 -39.19
C ASP A 67 29.92 45.32 -37.68
N GLU A 68 30.63 44.46 -36.95
CA GLU A 68 30.52 44.37 -35.49
C GLU A 68 30.90 45.67 -34.79
N ARG A 69 31.77 46.50 -35.38
CA ARG A 69 32.17 47.80 -34.81
C ARG A 69 31.01 48.79 -34.78
N VAL A 70 30.15 48.78 -35.80
CA VAL A 70 28.95 49.64 -35.85
C VAL A 70 27.97 49.23 -34.76
N CYS A 71 27.81 47.92 -34.54
CA CYS A 71 26.96 47.41 -33.48
C CYS A 71 27.48 47.76 -32.07
N LEU A 72 28.78 47.61 -31.83
CA LEU A 72 29.41 48.01 -30.56
C LEU A 72 29.31 49.52 -30.31
N HIS A 73 29.51 50.32 -31.36
CA HIS A 73 29.34 51.77 -31.28
C HIS A 73 27.88 52.16 -31.02
N PHE A 74 26.92 51.46 -31.62
CA PHE A 74 25.50 51.69 -31.36
C PHE A 74 25.13 51.39 -29.90
N ASN A 75 25.59 50.24 -29.37
CA ASN A 75 25.42 49.88 -27.96
C ASN A 75 26.03 50.96 -27.05
N SER A 76 27.25 51.41 -27.34
CA SER A 76 27.95 52.44 -26.57
C SER A 76 27.20 53.79 -26.58
N SER A 77 26.67 54.18 -27.75
CA SER A 77 25.91 55.41 -27.92
C SER A 77 24.61 55.38 -27.11
N LEU A 78 23.89 54.26 -27.15
CA LEU A 78 22.68 54.05 -26.35
C LEU A 78 22.98 54.02 -24.85
N LEU A 79 24.08 53.39 -24.42
CA LEU A 79 24.51 53.39 -23.02
C LEU A 79 24.86 54.80 -22.51
N LYS A 80 25.49 55.65 -23.34
CA LYS A 80 25.72 57.06 -23.02
C LYS A 80 24.42 57.86 -22.90
N MET A 81 23.39 57.51 -23.68
CA MET A 81 22.08 58.16 -23.56
C MET A 81 21.40 57.89 -22.22
N LEU A 82 21.64 56.74 -21.58
CA LEU A 82 21.13 56.47 -20.23
C LEU A 82 21.62 57.49 -19.19
N GLN A 83 22.79 58.09 -19.42
CA GLN A 83 23.38 59.12 -18.57
C GLN A 83 22.97 60.54 -18.99
N SER A 84 22.97 60.85 -20.29
CA SER A 84 22.74 62.22 -20.75
C SER A 84 21.27 62.63 -20.74
N VAL A 85 20.34 61.70 -20.95
CA VAL A 85 18.90 62.01 -21.07
C VAL A 85 18.25 62.16 -19.68
N GLU A 86 17.48 63.22 -19.47
CA GLU A 86 16.74 63.48 -18.23
C GLU A 86 15.30 62.98 -18.24
N ASP A 87 14.68 62.91 -19.42
CA ASP A 87 13.28 62.47 -19.55
C ASP A 87 13.16 60.96 -19.25
N PRO A 88 12.42 60.55 -18.19
CA PRO A 88 12.30 59.15 -17.81
C PRO A 88 11.61 58.30 -18.88
N SER A 89 10.73 58.90 -19.71
CA SER A 89 10.05 58.17 -20.78
C SER A 89 11.03 57.78 -21.90
N VAL A 90 11.99 58.66 -22.21
CA VAL A 90 13.01 58.43 -23.23
C VAL A 90 14.10 57.49 -22.70
N VAL A 91 14.46 57.60 -21.41
CA VAL A 91 15.37 56.61 -20.76
C VAL A 91 14.76 55.20 -20.84
N GLU A 92 13.48 55.05 -20.51
CA GLU A 92 12.77 53.78 -20.64
C GLU A 92 12.77 53.25 -22.08
N GLN A 93 12.56 54.13 -23.06
CA GLN A 93 12.63 53.78 -24.47
C GLN A 93 14.04 53.32 -24.89
N VAL A 94 15.10 53.99 -24.44
CA VAL A 94 16.50 53.59 -24.68
C VAL A 94 16.76 52.20 -24.08
N ILE A 95 16.30 51.95 -22.85
CA ILE A 95 16.38 50.64 -22.20
C ILE A 95 15.69 49.55 -23.03
N GLN A 96 14.47 49.83 -23.52
CA GLN A 96 13.74 48.88 -24.36
C GLN A 96 14.48 48.59 -25.68
N VAL A 97 15.01 49.60 -26.36
CA VAL A 97 15.78 49.42 -27.60
C VAL A 97 17.03 48.58 -27.33
N LEU A 98 17.79 48.88 -26.28
CA LEU A 98 18.98 48.11 -25.90
C LEU A 98 18.65 46.63 -25.64
N ILE A 99 17.60 46.34 -24.87
CA ILE A 99 17.22 44.96 -24.55
C ILE A 99 16.80 44.20 -25.83
N HIS A 100 15.92 44.79 -26.65
CA HIS A 100 15.46 44.14 -27.88
C HIS A 100 16.61 43.93 -28.88
N LEU A 101 17.54 44.88 -28.96
CA LEU A 101 18.74 44.77 -29.78
C LEU A 101 19.61 43.60 -29.34
N LEU A 102 19.92 43.49 -28.04
CA LEU A 102 20.73 42.40 -27.51
C LEU A 102 20.05 41.03 -27.68
N LEU A 103 18.72 40.97 -27.53
CA LEU A 103 17.92 39.77 -27.77
C LEU A 103 17.89 39.34 -29.25
N ASP A 104 17.92 40.26 -30.21
CA ASP A 104 17.94 39.94 -31.64
C ASP A 104 19.35 39.48 -32.08
N LEU A 105 20.40 40.13 -31.56
CA LEU A 105 21.81 39.82 -31.89
C LEU A 105 22.25 38.43 -31.40
N LYS A 106 21.89 38.05 -30.17
CA LYS A 106 22.20 36.75 -29.53
C LYS A 106 23.68 36.32 -29.58
N LYS A 107 24.63 37.24 -29.47
CA LYS A 107 26.07 36.92 -29.35
C LYS A 107 26.60 37.32 -27.97
N GLU A 108 27.37 36.43 -27.33
CA GLU A 108 27.90 36.62 -25.98
C GLU A 108 28.85 37.83 -25.87
N HIS A 109 29.70 38.09 -26.88
CA HIS A 109 30.66 39.20 -26.83
C HIS A 109 29.98 40.59 -26.75
N PHE A 110 28.78 40.76 -27.32
CA PHE A 110 28.04 42.02 -27.19
C PHE A 110 27.51 42.20 -25.77
N LEU A 111 27.07 41.11 -25.13
CA LEU A 111 26.63 41.13 -23.75
C LEU A 111 27.81 41.42 -22.81
N GLN A 112 28.97 40.83 -23.07
CA GLN A 112 30.19 41.08 -22.32
C GLN A 112 30.64 42.54 -22.42
N HIS A 113 30.67 43.12 -23.63
CA HIS A 113 30.99 44.54 -23.80
C HIS A 113 30.02 45.46 -23.04
N VAL A 114 28.71 45.15 -23.07
CA VAL A 114 27.71 45.93 -22.32
C VAL A 114 27.95 45.81 -20.81
N LEU A 115 28.31 44.63 -20.30
CA LEU A 115 28.62 44.42 -18.89
C LEU A 115 29.93 45.11 -18.46
N ASP A 116 30.96 45.11 -19.31
CA ASP A 116 32.21 45.84 -19.08
C ASP A 116 31.94 47.34 -18.90
N GLU A 117 31.16 47.93 -19.81
CA GLU A 117 30.77 49.35 -19.72
C GLU A 117 29.86 49.63 -18.52
N LEU A 118 28.96 48.72 -18.15
CA LEU A 118 28.17 48.88 -16.93
C LEU A 118 29.05 48.82 -15.68
N GLN A 119 30.04 47.94 -15.66
CA GLN A 119 30.96 47.80 -14.54
C GLN A 119 31.79 49.06 -14.34
N THR A 120 32.35 49.64 -15.41
CA THR A 120 33.12 50.90 -15.31
C THR A 120 32.26 52.03 -14.77
N GLN A 121 31.05 52.22 -15.32
CA GLN A 121 30.15 53.30 -14.92
C GLN A 121 29.61 53.14 -13.48
N LEU A 122 29.38 51.91 -13.01
CA LEU A 122 28.90 51.65 -11.65
C LEU A 122 30.00 51.74 -10.59
N ILE A 123 31.25 51.41 -10.93
CA ILE A 123 32.38 51.44 -9.99
C ILE A 123 32.96 52.85 -9.86
N ASP A 124 33.07 53.62 -10.94
CA ASP A 124 33.72 54.94 -10.92
C ASP A 124 32.93 56.01 -10.15
N ARG A 125 31.68 55.73 -9.75
CA ARG A 125 30.81 56.55 -8.85
C ARG A 125 30.64 58.04 -9.21
N SER A 126 31.18 58.48 -10.33
CA SER A 126 31.24 59.87 -10.78
C SER A 126 29.93 60.34 -11.42
N THR A 127 28.98 59.42 -11.64
CA THR A 127 27.77 59.67 -12.43
C THR A 127 26.55 59.80 -11.53
N GLY A 128 25.86 60.95 -11.58
CA GLY A 128 24.65 61.21 -10.78
C GLY A 128 23.41 60.38 -11.17
N LYS A 129 23.50 59.47 -12.15
CA LYS A 129 22.37 58.67 -12.69
C LYS A 129 22.57 57.16 -12.60
N VAL A 130 23.13 56.68 -11.49
CA VAL A 130 23.31 55.24 -11.19
C VAL A 130 22.00 54.44 -11.35
N LEU A 131 20.86 55.04 -11.03
CA LEU A 131 19.55 54.38 -11.12
C LEU A 131 19.19 53.87 -12.52
N SER A 132 19.50 54.63 -13.58
CA SER A 132 19.21 54.24 -14.96
C SER A 132 19.98 52.98 -15.37
N TYR A 133 21.25 52.90 -14.99
CA TYR A 133 22.11 51.75 -15.27
C TYR A 133 21.68 50.50 -14.50
N ILE A 134 21.31 50.63 -13.23
CA ILE A 134 20.82 49.51 -12.42
C ILE A 134 19.46 49.03 -12.95
N THR A 135 18.57 49.94 -13.33
CA THR A 135 17.26 49.59 -13.91
C THR A 135 17.42 48.86 -15.25
N PHE A 136 18.34 49.33 -16.09
CA PHE A 136 18.70 48.65 -17.34
C PHE A 136 19.26 47.24 -17.06
N LEU A 137 20.25 47.13 -16.16
CA LEU A 137 20.86 45.85 -15.80
C LEU A 137 19.82 44.87 -15.26
N GLY A 138 18.89 45.33 -14.41
CA GLY A 138 17.84 44.49 -13.87
C GLY A 138 16.93 43.92 -14.95
N LYS A 139 16.49 44.75 -15.90
CA LYS A 139 15.67 44.28 -17.04
C LYS A 139 16.45 43.41 -18.01
N LEU A 140 17.76 43.64 -18.14
CA LEU A 140 18.65 42.82 -18.95
C LEU A 140 18.82 41.41 -18.34
N VAL A 141 19.01 41.31 -17.02
CA VAL A 141 19.07 40.03 -16.28
C VAL A 141 17.75 39.26 -16.42
N ASP A 142 16.61 39.94 -16.31
CA ASP A 142 15.27 39.32 -16.44
C ASP A 142 15.01 38.81 -17.87
N SER A 143 15.53 39.52 -18.88
CA SER A 143 15.33 39.17 -20.30
C SER A 143 16.30 38.12 -20.83
N VAL A 144 17.52 38.03 -20.27
CA VAL A 144 18.61 37.19 -20.77
C VAL A 144 19.24 36.38 -19.63
N SER A 145 18.93 35.08 -19.58
CA SER A 145 19.33 34.19 -18.48
C SER A 145 20.85 34.03 -18.30
N SER A 146 21.65 34.16 -19.37
CA SER A 146 23.11 34.05 -19.29
C SER A 146 23.79 35.21 -18.55
N ILE A 147 23.12 36.37 -18.45
CA ILE A 147 23.67 37.56 -17.78
C ILE A 147 23.87 37.29 -16.29
N ALA A 148 22.93 36.61 -15.64
CA ALA A 148 23.05 36.25 -14.24
C ALA A 148 24.34 35.44 -13.97
N GLN A 149 24.69 34.50 -14.86
CA GLN A 149 25.90 33.70 -14.75
C GLN A 149 27.17 34.54 -15.03
N MET A 150 27.15 35.46 -15.99
CA MET A 150 28.28 36.35 -16.24
C MET A 150 28.52 37.32 -15.08
N LEU A 151 27.46 37.80 -14.43
CA LEU A 151 27.57 38.63 -13.22
C LEU A 151 28.27 37.91 -12.06
N THR A 152 28.04 36.61 -11.88
CA THR A 152 28.63 35.85 -10.78
C THR A 152 30.04 35.33 -11.09
N THR A 153 30.37 35.14 -12.36
CA THR A 153 31.67 34.56 -12.80
C THR A 153 32.70 35.61 -13.21
N THR A 154 32.33 36.60 -14.03
CA THR A 154 33.26 37.59 -14.59
C THR A 154 33.09 38.99 -14.00
N HIS A 155 31.89 39.37 -13.56
CA HIS A 155 31.57 40.73 -13.09
C HIS A 155 31.12 40.79 -11.62
N ILE A 156 31.72 39.98 -10.74
CA ILE A 156 31.31 39.91 -9.33
C ILE A 156 31.43 41.24 -8.58
N SER A 157 32.39 42.08 -8.97
CA SER A 157 32.59 43.43 -8.44
C SER A 157 31.35 44.32 -8.59
N VAL A 158 30.51 44.08 -9.62
CA VAL A 158 29.24 44.78 -9.79
C VAL A 158 28.26 44.42 -8.67
N LEU A 159 28.18 43.14 -8.29
CA LEU A 159 27.32 42.68 -7.20
C LEU A 159 27.82 43.15 -5.83
N GLU A 160 29.14 43.23 -5.64
CA GLU A 160 29.74 43.84 -4.45
C GLU A 160 29.43 45.34 -4.35
N CYS A 161 29.50 46.06 -5.48
CA CYS A 161 29.12 47.47 -5.56
C CYS A 161 27.61 47.66 -5.24
N MET A 162 26.76 46.76 -5.72
CA MET A 162 25.33 46.75 -5.38
C MET A 162 25.07 46.64 -3.89
N CYS A 163 25.83 45.82 -3.16
CA CYS A 163 25.72 45.74 -1.71
C CYS A 163 26.04 47.08 -1.01
N VAL A 164 26.91 47.91 -1.59
CA VAL A 164 27.17 49.27 -1.09
C VAL A 164 25.98 50.18 -1.36
N PHE A 165 25.35 50.10 -2.54
CA PHE A 165 24.17 50.90 -2.86
C PHE A 165 22.97 50.60 -1.95
N LEU A 166 22.87 49.37 -1.41
CA LEU A 166 21.83 49.01 -0.44
C LEU A 166 21.97 49.74 0.90
N LEU A 167 23.11 50.34 1.22
CA LEU A 167 23.30 51.14 2.42
C LEU A 167 22.74 52.57 2.26
N ASN A 168 22.43 53.01 1.03
CA ASN A 168 21.87 54.34 0.79
C ASN A 168 20.43 54.45 1.31
N PRO A 169 19.97 55.64 1.75
CA PRO A 169 18.61 55.82 2.24
C PRO A 169 17.55 55.77 1.12
N ASP A 170 17.93 55.95 -0.15
CA ASP A 170 17.00 55.97 -1.29
C ASP A 170 16.32 54.60 -1.52
N GLU A 171 15.02 54.53 -1.25
CA GLU A 171 14.21 53.31 -1.44
C GLU A 171 14.01 52.94 -2.92
N VAL A 172 14.05 53.90 -3.85
CA VAL A 172 13.90 53.63 -5.29
C VAL A 172 15.15 52.96 -5.81
N LEU A 173 16.32 53.47 -5.43
CA LEU A 173 17.61 52.84 -5.72
C LEU A 173 17.70 51.44 -5.14
N LYS A 174 17.35 51.27 -3.85
CA LYS A 174 17.27 49.94 -3.21
C LYS A 174 16.35 49.00 -3.98
N ALA A 175 15.18 49.47 -4.40
CA ALA A 175 14.22 48.64 -5.13
C ALA A 175 14.79 48.15 -6.45
N ALA A 176 15.51 49.02 -7.19
CA ALA A 176 16.18 48.64 -8.43
C ALA A 176 17.34 47.64 -8.18
N VAL A 177 18.12 47.82 -7.11
CA VAL A 177 19.18 46.87 -6.73
C VAL A 177 18.59 45.50 -6.37
N TYR A 178 17.56 45.46 -5.52
CA TYR A 178 16.91 44.19 -5.17
C TYR A 178 16.24 43.51 -6.37
N TYR A 179 15.79 44.27 -7.37
CA TYR A 179 15.31 43.71 -8.63
C TYR A 179 16.41 42.94 -9.39
N VAL A 180 17.62 43.51 -9.47
CA VAL A 180 18.77 42.82 -10.07
C VAL A 180 19.15 41.58 -9.27
N LEU A 181 19.29 41.70 -7.95
CA LEU A 181 19.65 40.58 -7.08
C LEU A 181 18.62 39.45 -7.16
N ARG A 182 17.32 39.77 -7.25
CA ARG A 182 16.26 38.78 -7.49
C ARG A 182 16.49 38.00 -8.78
N GLY A 183 16.86 38.68 -9.87
CA GLY A 183 17.20 38.02 -11.15
C GLY A 183 18.42 37.11 -11.06
N VAL A 184 19.45 37.51 -10.32
CA VAL A 184 20.64 36.68 -10.07
C VAL A 184 20.28 35.43 -9.27
N TRP A 185 19.49 35.57 -8.20
CA TRP A 185 19.05 34.44 -7.36
C TRP A 185 18.03 33.52 -8.04
N ALA A 186 17.35 33.98 -9.08
CA ALA A 186 16.42 33.15 -9.85
C ALA A 186 17.16 32.11 -10.73
N SER A 187 18.44 32.33 -11.02
CA SER A 187 19.27 31.43 -11.83
C SER A 187 20.07 30.45 -10.96
N GLU A 188 19.80 29.16 -11.10
CA GLU A 188 20.52 28.11 -10.34
C GLU A 188 22.02 28.07 -10.65
N THR A 189 22.42 28.30 -11.92
CA THR A 189 23.83 28.30 -12.33
C THR A 189 24.59 29.50 -11.75
N ALA A 190 23.94 30.65 -11.64
CA ALA A 190 24.49 31.84 -11.01
C ALA A 190 24.66 31.61 -9.49
N LEU A 191 23.67 31.01 -8.83
CA LEU A 191 23.71 30.78 -7.39
C LEU A 191 24.84 29.82 -6.97
N GLN A 192 25.15 28.80 -7.79
CA GLN A 192 26.26 27.87 -7.54
C GLN A 192 27.64 28.53 -7.62
N SER A 193 27.79 29.57 -8.45
CA SER A 193 29.06 30.30 -8.63
C SER A 193 29.22 31.48 -7.66
N LEU A 194 28.18 31.82 -6.91
CA LEU A 194 28.17 32.98 -6.02
C LEU A 194 28.93 32.69 -4.70
N PRO A 195 29.92 33.51 -4.32
CA PRO A 195 30.63 33.34 -3.05
C PRO A 195 29.72 33.42 -1.83
N GLN A 196 30.01 32.57 -0.84
CA GLN A 196 29.25 32.52 0.41
C GLN A 196 29.26 33.85 1.16
N THR A 197 30.40 34.54 1.20
CA THR A 197 30.52 35.86 1.85
C THR A 197 29.53 36.89 1.29
N LEU A 198 29.32 36.89 -0.03
CA LEU A 198 28.38 37.79 -0.67
C LEU A 198 26.93 37.36 -0.40
N ARG A 199 26.65 36.04 -0.41
CA ARG A 199 25.32 35.51 -0.04
C ARG A 199 24.93 35.92 1.37
N ASP A 200 25.82 35.74 2.33
CA ASP A 200 25.60 36.06 3.74
C ASP A 200 25.39 37.58 3.93
N ARG A 201 26.21 38.40 3.26
CA ARG A 201 26.07 39.87 3.28
C ARG A 201 24.73 40.33 2.73
N VAL A 202 24.26 39.76 1.62
CA VAL A 202 22.95 40.08 1.04
C VAL A 202 21.81 39.68 1.98
N CYS A 203 21.92 38.56 2.70
CA CYS A 203 20.94 38.16 3.72
C CYS A 203 20.77 39.25 4.81
N VAL A 204 21.89 39.71 5.39
CA VAL A 204 21.90 40.75 6.43
C VAL A 204 21.27 42.05 5.92
N LEU A 205 21.67 42.50 4.73
CA LEU A 205 21.15 43.73 4.11
C LEU A 205 19.65 43.61 3.81
N LEU A 206 19.20 42.45 3.35
CA LEU A 206 17.79 42.16 3.07
C LEU A 206 16.93 42.23 4.33
N LEU A 207 17.35 41.59 5.42
CA LEU A 207 16.62 41.65 6.69
C LEU A 207 16.55 43.09 7.23
N ASN A 208 17.66 43.82 7.19
CA ASN A 208 17.69 45.22 7.60
C ASN A 208 16.73 46.09 6.75
N THR A 209 16.73 45.90 5.44
CA THR A 209 15.81 46.65 4.55
C THR A 209 14.36 46.28 4.84
N LEU A 210 14.03 44.99 4.95
CA LEU A 210 12.67 44.53 5.26
C LEU A 210 12.20 44.95 6.65
N ALA A 211 13.11 45.21 7.60
CA ALA A 211 12.78 45.73 8.92
C ALA A 211 12.40 47.23 8.92
N HIS A 212 12.70 47.98 7.85
CA HIS A 212 12.49 49.43 7.81
C HIS A 212 11.75 49.95 6.56
N VAL A 213 11.44 49.07 5.60
CA VAL A 213 10.79 49.44 4.33
C VAL A 213 9.44 50.12 4.52
N CYS A 214 9.21 51.19 3.75
CA CYS A 214 7.93 51.89 3.66
C CYS A 214 7.31 51.79 2.25
N SER A 215 8.11 51.74 1.19
CA SER A 215 7.63 51.60 -0.20
C SER A 215 7.13 50.18 -0.53
N LEU A 216 5.96 50.11 -1.18
CA LEU A 216 5.40 48.85 -1.69
C LEU A 216 6.31 48.19 -2.73
N GLN A 217 6.89 48.97 -3.65
CA GLN A 217 7.77 48.43 -4.70
C GLN A 217 9.04 47.80 -4.11
N LEU A 218 9.65 48.46 -3.12
CA LEU A 218 10.80 47.91 -2.40
C LEU A 218 10.39 46.64 -1.64
N THR A 219 9.24 46.66 -0.97
CA THR A 219 8.71 45.50 -0.24
C THR A 219 8.53 44.29 -1.16
N ILE A 220 7.92 44.47 -2.33
CA ILE A 220 7.71 43.41 -3.32
C ILE A 220 9.03 42.82 -3.81
N ASN A 221 10.01 43.66 -4.15
CA ASN A 221 11.30 43.19 -4.63
C ASN A 221 12.10 42.46 -3.53
N CYS A 222 12.08 42.98 -2.30
CA CYS A 222 12.72 42.32 -1.16
C CYS A 222 12.06 40.97 -0.84
N LEU A 223 10.72 40.90 -0.78
CA LEU A 223 10.00 39.65 -0.53
C LEU A 223 10.20 38.64 -1.67
N GLY A 224 10.23 39.11 -2.92
CA GLY A 224 10.53 38.27 -4.09
C GLY A 224 11.93 37.66 -4.02
N LEU A 225 12.94 38.43 -3.59
CA LEU A 225 14.28 37.91 -3.34
C LEU A 225 14.29 36.94 -2.15
N LEU A 226 13.65 37.30 -1.03
CA LEU A 226 13.57 36.46 0.17
C LEU A 226 13.00 35.08 -0.16
N LEU A 227 11.91 35.01 -0.92
CA LEU A 227 11.29 33.74 -1.30
C LEU A 227 12.21 32.84 -2.14
N LEU A 228 13.06 33.42 -3.00
CA LEU A 228 14.08 32.69 -3.73
C LEU A 228 15.19 32.19 -2.80
N MET A 229 15.64 33.03 -1.87
CA MET A 229 16.67 32.69 -0.89
C MET A 229 16.24 31.55 0.04
N LEU A 230 14.97 31.54 0.45
CA LEU A 230 14.39 30.52 1.32
C LEU A 230 14.28 29.12 0.65
N ARG A 231 14.64 28.97 -0.63
CA ARG A 231 14.78 27.64 -1.25
C ARG A 231 16.03 26.89 -0.78
N GLY A 232 17.05 27.60 -0.30
CA GLY A 232 18.30 27.00 0.19
C GLY A 232 18.33 26.83 1.70
N GLY A 233 18.56 25.60 2.20
CA GLY A 233 18.58 25.30 3.64
C GLY A 233 19.63 26.07 4.44
N ASP A 234 20.84 26.25 3.90
CA ASP A 234 21.93 27.01 4.54
C ASP A 234 21.53 28.47 4.77
N THR A 235 20.83 29.06 3.80
CA THR A 235 20.33 30.43 3.86
C THR A 235 19.22 30.57 4.90
N VAL A 236 18.32 29.58 5.01
CA VAL A 236 17.30 29.55 6.07
C VAL A 236 17.95 29.52 7.46
N CYS A 237 18.94 28.66 7.65
CA CYS A 237 19.70 28.56 8.90
C CYS A 237 20.30 29.92 9.28
N LEU A 238 20.97 30.59 8.33
CA LEU A 238 21.56 31.90 8.57
C LEU A 238 20.51 32.97 8.89
N LEU A 239 19.42 33.06 8.12
CA LEU A 239 18.36 34.06 8.32
C LEU A 239 17.62 33.89 9.66
N MET A 240 17.48 32.65 10.14
CA MET A 240 16.83 32.35 11.43
C MET A 240 17.76 32.53 12.62
N ASN A 241 19.09 32.35 12.45
CA ASN A 241 20.07 32.36 13.55
C ASN A 241 20.77 33.71 13.80
N GLN A 242 20.45 34.78 13.05
CA GLN A 242 21.09 36.09 13.24
C GLN A 242 20.89 36.74 14.62
N ASN A 243 20.12 36.11 15.52
CA ASN A 243 19.93 36.56 16.90
C ASN A 243 20.82 35.85 17.93
N GLN A 244 21.58 34.81 17.55
CA GLN A 244 22.27 33.93 18.50
C GLN A 244 23.75 34.22 18.72
N THR A 245 24.32 35.28 18.15
CA THR A 245 25.65 35.74 18.58
C THR A 245 25.47 36.65 19.81
N PRO A 246 25.77 36.20 21.04
CA PRO A 246 25.95 37.12 22.14
C PRO A 246 27.13 38.01 21.78
N SER A 247 26.88 39.30 21.65
CA SER A 247 27.92 40.32 21.71
C SER A 247 28.51 40.27 23.11
N ASN A 248 29.47 39.36 23.32
CA ASN A 248 30.43 39.54 24.39
C ASN A 248 31.28 40.74 23.98
N GLU A 249 31.28 41.71 24.88
CA GLU A 249 32.14 42.87 24.91
C GLU A 249 33.58 42.48 24.57
N GLU A 250 34.13 43.11 23.54
CA GLU A 250 35.48 43.66 23.53
C GLU A 250 35.59 44.62 22.33
N GLU A 251 35.52 45.91 22.67
CA GLU A 251 35.86 47.01 21.79
C GLU A 251 37.35 46.89 21.41
N GLU A 252 37.65 46.32 20.25
CA GLU A 252 38.93 46.57 19.59
C GLU A 252 38.68 47.25 18.23
N GLU A 253 39.10 48.51 18.18
CA GLU A 253 39.07 49.40 17.02
C GLU A 253 39.80 48.75 15.83
N SER A 254 39.02 48.25 14.87
CA SER A 254 39.48 48.02 13.50
C SER A 254 38.53 48.74 12.56
N GLN A 255 39.06 49.77 11.91
CA GLN A 255 38.37 50.74 11.07
C GLN A 255 37.70 50.09 9.85
N CYS A 256 36.44 49.69 9.98
CA CYS A 256 35.47 49.70 8.89
C CYS A 256 34.07 49.79 9.50
N THR A 257 33.45 50.96 9.38
CA THR A 257 32.07 51.33 9.81
C THR A 257 31.14 50.16 10.14
N GLN A 258 31.18 49.69 11.39
CA GLN A 258 30.16 48.79 11.94
C GLN A 258 28.99 49.64 12.40
N LEU A 259 27.99 49.78 11.53
CA LEU A 259 26.68 50.34 11.88
C LEU A 259 26.04 49.43 12.94
N SER A 260 25.68 49.98 14.09
CA SER A 260 24.85 49.32 15.11
C SER A 260 23.43 49.10 14.56
N VAL A 261 23.25 48.05 13.75
CA VAL A 261 21.95 47.67 13.19
C VAL A 261 21.12 47.05 14.31
N LYS A 262 19.97 47.63 14.65
CA LYS A 262 19.00 46.99 15.56
C LYS A 262 18.46 45.74 14.86
N HIS A 263 18.99 44.57 15.22
CA HIS A 263 18.62 43.30 14.60
C HIS A 263 17.17 42.93 14.92
N CYS A 264 16.29 42.99 13.92
CA CYS A 264 14.95 42.40 14.00
C CYS A 264 14.98 40.99 13.42
N SER A 265 14.40 40.04 14.15
CA SER A 265 14.33 38.65 13.71
C SER A 265 13.43 38.48 12.48
N LEU A 266 13.74 37.50 11.62
CA LEU A 266 12.89 37.18 10.47
C LEU A 266 11.42 36.90 10.88
N PRO A 267 11.12 36.14 11.95
CA PRO A 267 9.75 35.97 12.43
C PRO A 267 9.01 37.28 12.73
N LEU A 268 9.67 38.26 13.36
CA LEU A 268 9.06 39.55 13.69
C LEU A 268 8.84 40.42 12.44
N ILE A 269 9.77 40.38 11.48
CA ILE A 269 9.64 41.07 10.20
C ILE A 269 8.43 40.52 9.43
N LEU A 270 8.32 39.19 9.31
CA LEU A 270 7.21 38.55 8.60
C LEU A 270 5.86 38.78 9.30
N LYS A 271 5.84 38.74 10.64
CA LYS A 271 4.66 39.13 11.43
C LYS A 271 4.21 40.56 11.10
N ARG A 272 5.13 41.51 11.04
CA ARG A 272 4.80 42.90 10.71
C ARG A 272 4.23 43.04 9.29
N LEU A 273 4.80 42.34 8.32
CA LEU A 273 4.32 42.38 6.93
C LEU A 273 2.95 41.69 6.78
N LEU A 274 2.69 40.62 7.54
CA LEU A 274 1.38 39.98 7.64
C LEU A 274 0.29 40.92 8.21
N LEU A 275 0.69 41.82 9.11
CA LEU A 275 -0.18 42.85 9.67
C LEU A 275 -0.42 44.06 8.74
N GLY A 276 0.30 44.14 7.61
CA GLY A 276 0.14 45.20 6.61
C GLY A 276 -1.23 45.15 5.94
N GLY A 277 -1.60 46.21 5.21
CA GLY A 277 -2.90 46.31 4.53
C GLY A 277 -2.98 45.62 3.16
N ASP A 278 -1.85 45.30 2.53
CA ASP A 278 -1.79 44.76 1.18
C ASP A 278 -1.87 43.22 1.18
N GLU A 279 -2.92 42.66 0.59
CA GLU A 279 -3.14 41.20 0.56
C GLU A 279 -2.05 40.44 -0.21
N CYS A 280 -1.43 41.03 -1.24
CA CYS A 280 -0.33 40.38 -1.96
C CYS A 280 0.90 40.27 -1.06
N VAL A 281 1.21 41.32 -0.31
CA VAL A 281 2.29 41.31 0.69
C VAL A 281 2.01 40.29 1.79
N GLN A 282 0.77 40.21 2.27
CA GLN A 282 0.36 39.20 3.26
C GLN A 282 0.55 37.78 2.72
N VAL A 283 0.08 37.48 1.50
CA VAL A 283 0.26 36.16 0.87
C VAL A 283 1.72 35.76 0.83
N VAL A 284 2.59 36.63 0.32
CA VAL A 284 4.02 36.32 0.21
C VAL A 284 4.67 36.20 1.58
N SER A 285 4.24 37.00 2.57
CA SER A 285 4.73 36.88 3.95
C SER A 285 4.41 35.51 4.54
N VAL A 286 3.19 35.01 4.36
CA VAL A 286 2.79 33.66 4.81
C VAL A 286 3.54 32.57 4.03
N GLN A 287 3.78 32.77 2.73
CA GLN A 287 4.57 31.85 1.92
C GLN A 287 6.04 31.81 2.35
N CYS A 288 6.63 32.93 2.77
CA CYS A 288 7.97 32.96 3.35
C CYS A 288 8.05 32.17 4.65
N VAL A 289 7.06 32.32 5.55
CA VAL A 289 6.99 31.49 6.77
C VAL A 289 6.89 30.01 6.40
N SER A 290 5.99 29.67 5.46
CA SER A 290 5.81 28.29 5.02
C SER A 290 7.07 27.71 4.37
N ALA A 291 7.81 28.52 3.60
CA ALA A 291 9.07 28.12 2.98
C ALA A 291 10.14 27.82 4.03
N VAL A 292 10.26 28.62 5.09
CA VAL A 292 11.14 28.32 6.24
C VAL A 292 10.75 26.99 6.90
N LEU A 293 9.47 26.83 7.21
CA LEU A 293 8.96 25.62 7.87
C LEU A 293 9.14 24.37 7.02
N THR A 294 9.12 24.47 5.69
CA THR A 294 9.28 23.32 4.78
C THR A 294 10.65 22.64 4.92
N HIS A 295 11.70 23.35 5.37
CA HIS A 295 13.02 22.75 5.58
C HIS A 295 13.07 21.89 6.85
N SER A 296 12.65 22.45 7.99
CA SER A 296 12.64 21.74 9.27
C SER A 296 11.62 22.35 10.25
N PRO A 297 10.37 21.82 10.28
CA PRO A 297 9.33 22.28 11.20
C PRO A 297 9.75 22.19 12.67
N SER A 298 10.38 21.07 13.07
CA SER A 298 10.86 20.84 14.43
C SER A 298 11.88 21.88 14.93
N GLN A 299 12.65 22.47 14.02
CA GLN A 299 13.69 23.44 14.36
C GLN A 299 13.15 24.87 14.41
N TYR A 300 12.27 25.23 13.47
CA TYR A 300 11.87 26.62 13.25
C TYR A 300 10.47 26.99 13.77
N CYS A 301 9.57 26.02 14.01
CA CYS A 301 8.22 26.30 14.53
C CYS A 301 8.26 27.13 15.83
N SER A 302 9.15 26.78 16.76
CA SER A 302 9.28 27.45 18.06
C SER A 302 9.55 28.95 17.95
N ALA A 303 10.36 29.39 16.97
CA ALA A 303 10.66 30.80 16.76
C ALA A 303 9.44 31.59 16.28
N PHE A 304 8.59 30.97 15.45
CA PHE A 304 7.34 31.60 14.98
C PHE A 304 6.23 31.55 16.03
N THR A 305 6.14 30.50 16.84
CA THR A 305 5.18 30.42 17.96
C THR A 305 5.54 31.43 19.06
N GLN A 306 6.81 31.59 19.39
CA GLN A 306 7.29 32.64 20.32
C GLN A 306 7.06 34.05 19.80
N ALA A 307 7.06 34.26 18.48
CA ALA A 307 6.69 35.53 17.86
C ALA A 307 5.16 35.78 17.87
N ASP A 308 4.36 34.84 18.41
CA ASP A 308 2.89 34.88 18.45
C ASP A 308 2.25 34.93 17.06
N LEU A 309 2.94 34.39 16.04
CA LEU A 309 2.44 34.36 14.67
C LEU A 309 1.14 33.56 14.49
N PRO A 310 0.90 32.41 15.17
CA PRO A 310 -0.34 31.64 15.04
C PRO A 310 -1.61 32.48 15.27
N ALA A 311 -1.62 33.36 16.28
CA ALA A 311 -2.76 34.21 16.59
C ALA A 311 -3.15 35.10 15.41
N PHE A 312 -2.17 35.75 14.78
CA PHE A 312 -2.40 36.63 13.61
C PHE A 312 -2.81 35.83 12.37
N LEU A 313 -2.27 34.63 12.18
CA LEU A 313 -2.70 33.74 11.09
C LEU A 313 -4.19 33.35 11.25
N PHE A 314 -4.63 33.01 12.46
CA PHE A 314 -6.04 32.74 12.73
C PHE A 314 -6.94 33.96 12.51
N GLU A 315 -6.48 35.16 12.83
CA GLU A 315 -7.21 36.40 12.55
C GLU A 315 -7.40 36.62 11.04
N ARG A 316 -6.38 36.32 10.22
CA ARG A 316 -6.43 36.45 8.76
C ARG A 316 -7.37 35.45 8.07
N LEU A 317 -7.85 34.41 8.77
CA LEU A 317 -8.87 33.50 8.21
C LEU A 317 -10.24 34.16 7.96
N SER A 318 -10.43 35.39 8.43
CA SER A 318 -11.63 36.21 8.14
C SER A 318 -11.66 36.83 6.74
N CYS A 319 -10.58 36.71 5.95
CA CYS A 319 -10.50 37.29 4.61
C CYS A 319 -11.30 36.49 3.56
N ILE A 320 -11.51 37.10 2.38
CA ILE A 320 -12.24 36.50 1.25
C ILE A 320 -11.26 36.00 0.17
N ASN A 321 -10.02 36.50 0.16
CA ASN A 321 -9.03 36.15 -0.83
C ASN A 321 -8.61 34.67 -0.71
N GLU A 322 -9.01 33.87 -1.69
CA GLU A 322 -8.77 32.43 -1.74
C GLU A 322 -7.28 32.06 -1.69
N VAL A 323 -6.39 32.88 -2.27
CA VAL A 323 -4.95 32.63 -2.29
C VAL A 323 -4.36 32.85 -0.89
N LEU A 324 -4.82 33.88 -0.19
CA LEU A 324 -4.42 34.15 1.19
C LEU A 324 -4.93 33.07 2.13
N LEU A 325 -6.21 32.69 2.02
CA LEU A 325 -6.78 31.59 2.80
C LEU A 325 -6.01 30.29 2.61
N TRP A 326 -5.72 29.91 1.36
CA TRP A 326 -4.93 28.71 1.07
C TRP A 326 -3.54 28.76 1.69
N SER A 327 -2.87 29.91 1.60
CA SER A 327 -1.53 30.13 2.15
C SER A 327 -1.56 30.05 3.69
N VAL A 328 -2.53 30.68 4.33
CA VAL A 328 -2.72 30.66 5.80
C VAL A 328 -3.04 29.25 6.29
N TYR A 329 -3.95 28.52 5.62
CA TYR A 329 -4.25 27.13 5.97
C TYR A 329 -3.02 26.24 5.87
N SER A 330 -2.21 26.41 4.82
CA SER A 330 -0.99 25.63 4.61
C SER A 330 0.08 25.93 5.67
N CYS A 331 0.25 27.20 6.02
CA CYS A 331 1.19 27.62 7.06
C CYS A 331 0.77 27.09 8.45
N LEU A 332 -0.50 27.23 8.83
CA LEU A 332 -1.02 26.69 10.07
C LEU A 332 -0.90 25.16 10.14
N LEU A 333 -1.08 24.47 9.00
CA LEU A 333 -0.93 23.02 8.94
C LEU A 333 0.51 22.57 9.25
N GLN A 334 1.51 23.31 8.77
CA GLN A 334 2.92 23.05 9.10
C GLN A 334 3.21 23.37 10.58
N LEU A 335 2.64 24.44 11.12
CA LEU A 335 2.79 24.78 12.55
C LEU A 335 2.18 23.72 13.47
N CYS A 336 1.15 23.00 13.03
CA CYS A 336 0.57 21.87 13.75
C CYS A 336 1.53 20.67 13.87
N GLU A 337 2.71 20.67 13.23
CA GLU A 337 3.73 19.61 13.42
C GLU A 337 4.50 19.75 14.74
N ASP A 338 4.53 20.95 15.33
CA ASP A 338 5.21 21.17 16.59
C ASP A 338 4.24 21.06 17.79
N SER A 339 4.69 20.37 18.83
CA SER A 339 3.96 20.22 20.09
C SER A 339 3.73 21.56 20.81
N THR A 340 4.63 22.55 20.62
CA THR A 340 4.49 23.87 21.27
C THR A 340 3.24 24.63 20.82
N PHE A 341 2.80 24.38 19.58
CA PHE A 341 1.56 24.95 19.05
C PHE A 341 0.35 24.56 19.91
N PHE A 342 0.28 23.30 20.33
CA PHE A 342 -0.80 22.78 21.15
C PHE A 342 -0.63 23.11 22.65
N SER A 343 0.60 23.04 23.17
CA SER A 343 0.86 23.32 24.59
C SER A 343 0.59 24.78 24.97
N GLN A 344 0.79 25.72 24.03
CA GLN A 344 0.43 27.13 24.20
C GLN A 344 -1.04 27.43 23.87
N CYS A 345 -1.87 26.42 23.65
CA CYS A 345 -3.31 26.52 23.41
C CYS A 345 -3.71 27.31 22.14
N HIS A 346 -2.80 27.50 21.17
CA HIS A 346 -3.12 28.21 19.92
C HIS A 346 -4.26 27.54 19.14
N SER A 347 -4.36 26.20 19.18
CA SER A 347 -5.48 25.46 18.58
C SER A 347 -6.84 25.80 19.22
N ILE A 348 -6.88 26.01 20.53
CA ILE A 348 -8.12 26.29 21.28
C ILE A 348 -8.62 27.70 20.97
N TYR A 349 -7.73 28.69 20.97
CA TYR A 349 -8.11 30.06 20.61
C TYR A 349 -8.43 30.22 19.12
N GLY A 350 -7.77 29.43 18.26
CA GLY A 350 -7.92 29.52 16.81
C GLY A 350 -9.10 28.76 16.22
N ILE A 351 -9.65 27.75 16.91
CA ILE A 351 -10.65 26.83 16.32
C ILE A 351 -11.92 27.54 15.86
N GLU A 352 -12.37 28.57 16.59
CA GLU A 352 -13.58 29.31 16.22
C GLU A 352 -13.38 30.09 14.91
N SER A 353 -12.21 30.71 14.73
CA SER A 353 -11.83 31.39 13.50
C SER A 353 -11.72 30.44 12.31
N LEU A 354 -11.17 29.24 12.54
CA LEU A 354 -11.12 28.19 11.53
C LEU A 354 -12.53 27.72 11.12
N VAL A 355 -13.40 27.45 12.09
CA VAL A 355 -14.78 27.03 11.84
C VAL A 355 -15.53 28.10 11.03
N ARG A 356 -15.42 29.37 11.43
CA ARG A 356 -16.06 30.50 10.72
C ARG A 356 -15.58 30.59 9.28
N SER A 357 -14.28 30.47 9.05
CA SER A 357 -13.70 30.51 7.71
C SER A 357 -14.15 29.32 6.87
N LEU A 358 -14.15 28.10 7.43
CA LEU A 358 -14.60 26.90 6.73
C LEU A 358 -16.08 26.95 6.34
N LYS A 359 -16.96 27.48 7.21
CA LYS A 359 -18.38 27.70 6.88
C LYS A 359 -18.58 28.61 5.66
N ALA A 360 -17.68 29.58 5.45
CA ALA A 360 -17.69 30.44 4.27
C ALA A 360 -17.06 29.74 3.05
N VAL A 361 -15.88 29.13 3.23
CA VAL A 361 -15.09 28.50 2.16
C VAL A 361 -15.81 27.30 1.53
N LEU A 362 -16.55 26.50 2.31
CA LEU A 362 -17.32 25.37 1.77
C LEU A 362 -18.41 25.79 0.78
N LYS A 363 -18.77 27.08 0.73
CA LYS A 363 -19.70 27.66 -0.25
C LYS A 363 -19.01 28.21 -1.51
N LEU A 364 -17.68 28.36 -1.50
CA LEU A 364 -16.91 28.85 -2.63
C LEU A 364 -16.70 27.76 -3.69
N PRO A 365 -16.51 28.10 -4.97
CA PRO A 365 -16.31 27.10 -6.02
C PRO A 365 -14.94 26.40 -5.95
N ASN A 366 -13.95 26.98 -5.28
CA ASN A 366 -12.58 26.47 -5.26
C ASN A 366 -12.41 25.30 -4.27
N LEU A 367 -12.45 24.09 -4.83
CA LEU A 367 -12.36 22.83 -4.09
C LEU A 367 -11.00 22.59 -3.41
N GLU A 368 -9.90 23.20 -3.89
CA GLU A 368 -8.59 23.01 -3.27
C GLU A 368 -8.48 23.79 -1.95
N VAL A 369 -9.08 24.98 -1.87
CA VAL A 369 -9.14 25.77 -0.61
C VAL A 369 -10.01 25.07 0.42
N GLN A 370 -11.18 24.55 -0.01
CA GLN A 370 -12.05 23.73 0.85
C GLN A 370 -11.30 22.53 1.44
N LYS A 371 -10.64 21.75 0.57
CA LYS A 371 -9.87 20.57 0.99
C LYS A 371 -8.72 20.95 1.92
N GLN A 372 -8.01 22.04 1.64
CA GLN A 372 -6.86 22.46 2.44
C GLN A 372 -7.30 22.93 3.84
N GLY A 373 -8.39 23.69 3.95
CA GLY A 373 -8.94 24.06 5.26
C GLY A 373 -9.41 22.85 6.06
N LEU A 374 -10.09 21.89 5.42
CA LEU A 374 -10.50 20.64 6.09
C LEU A 374 -9.30 19.80 6.53
N LYS A 375 -8.19 19.80 5.78
CA LYS A 375 -6.94 19.16 6.23
C LYS A 375 -6.38 19.79 7.50
N LEU A 376 -6.39 21.12 7.59
CA LEU A 376 -5.98 21.81 8.81
C LEU A 376 -6.86 21.41 10.00
N LEU A 377 -8.19 21.38 9.80
CA LEU A 377 -9.12 20.93 10.83
C LEU A 377 -8.82 19.49 11.27
N THR A 378 -8.61 18.57 10.32
CA THR A 378 -8.23 17.18 10.63
C THR A 378 -6.94 17.13 11.44
N ALA A 379 -5.90 17.87 11.05
CA ALA A 379 -4.61 17.85 11.73
C ALA A 379 -4.70 18.37 13.18
N ILE A 380 -5.49 19.42 13.40
CA ILE A 380 -5.76 19.93 14.76
C ILE A 380 -6.47 18.88 15.61
N LEU A 381 -7.51 18.23 15.08
CA LEU A 381 -8.21 17.16 15.79
C LEU A 381 -7.28 15.98 16.09
N GLU A 382 -6.51 15.52 15.10
CA GLU A 382 -5.67 14.33 15.27
C GLU A 382 -4.53 14.52 16.27
N ARG A 383 -3.97 15.72 16.38
CA ARG A 383 -2.76 16.02 17.16
C ARG A 383 -2.99 16.73 18.47
N GLN A 384 -4.23 17.14 18.78
CA GLN A 384 -4.55 17.74 20.07
C GLN A 384 -4.21 16.75 21.21
N PRO A 385 -3.44 17.17 22.23
CA PRO A 385 -3.10 16.31 23.36
C PRO A 385 -4.31 15.99 24.22
N THR A 386 -4.42 14.75 24.70
CA THR A 386 -5.58 14.25 25.48
C THR A 386 -5.79 15.00 26.81
N GLY A 387 -4.73 15.57 27.38
CA GLY A 387 -4.80 16.37 28.61
C GLY A 387 -5.39 17.77 28.44
N VAL A 388 -5.56 18.27 27.20
CA VAL A 388 -6.04 19.63 26.92
C VAL A 388 -7.28 19.58 26.04
N ARG A 389 -8.45 19.88 26.62
CA ARG A 389 -9.73 19.85 25.89
C ARG A 389 -9.77 20.92 24.80
N LEU A 390 -9.96 20.49 23.55
CA LEU A 390 -10.13 21.39 22.41
C LEU A 390 -11.44 22.19 22.50
N PHE A 391 -12.50 21.57 23.01
CA PHE A 391 -13.83 22.16 23.10
C PHE A 391 -14.20 22.40 24.57
N PRO A 392 -13.84 23.56 25.14
CA PRO A 392 -14.26 23.92 26.49
C PRO A 392 -15.77 24.20 26.58
N THR A 393 -16.40 24.57 25.46
CA THR A 393 -17.83 24.88 25.37
C THR A 393 -18.50 24.13 24.20
N ALA A 394 -19.79 23.83 24.35
CA ALA A 394 -20.62 23.14 23.35
C ALA A 394 -20.61 23.79 21.94
N PRO A 395 -20.70 25.14 21.78
CA PRO A 395 -20.80 25.75 20.46
C PRO A 395 -19.60 25.48 19.55
N GLY A 396 -18.40 25.33 20.12
CA GLY A 396 -17.20 24.99 19.36
C GLY A 396 -17.28 23.62 18.72
N PHE A 397 -17.76 22.62 19.47
CA PHE A 397 -17.97 21.26 18.98
C PHE A 397 -19.06 21.22 17.90
N VAL A 398 -20.21 21.85 18.16
CA VAL A 398 -21.32 21.94 17.19
C VAL A 398 -20.83 22.60 15.90
N GLY A 399 -20.09 23.69 15.99
CA GLY A 399 -19.53 24.38 14.83
C GLY A 399 -18.58 23.51 14.00
N VAL A 400 -17.74 22.69 14.64
CA VAL A 400 -16.89 21.72 13.94
C VAL A 400 -17.72 20.61 13.30
N ALA A 401 -18.72 20.07 14.00
CA ALA A 401 -19.61 19.05 13.46
C ALA A 401 -20.36 19.54 12.21
N GLU A 402 -20.90 20.77 12.23
CA GLU A 402 -21.56 21.39 11.07
C GLU A 402 -20.61 21.57 9.86
N VAL A 403 -19.36 21.97 10.10
CA VAL A 403 -18.35 22.10 9.04
C VAL A 403 -18.00 20.73 8.44
N VAL A 404 -17.87 19.71 9.28
CA VAL A 404 -17.62 18.32 8.82
C VAL A 404 -18.81 17.83 8.00
N GLN A 405 -20.04 18.01 8.47
CA GLN A 405 -21.26 17.64 7.75
C GLN A 405 -21.34 18.37 6.39
N GLY A 406 -21.09 19.68 6.35
CA GLY A 406 -21.05 20.46 5.11
C GLY A 406 -19.94 20.01 4.14
N GLY A 407 -18.78 19.61 4.67
CA GLY A 407 -17.69 19.05 3.87
C GLY A 407 -17.99 17.67 3.30
N VAL A 408 -18.66 16.80 4.06
CA VAL A 408 -19.12 15.48 3.60
C VAL A 408 -20.15 15.63 2.48
N ALA A 409 -21.08 16.58 2.63
CA ALA A 409 -22.10 16.91 1.64
C ALA A 409 -21.56 17.58 0.36
N SER A 410 -20.26 17.88 0.27
CA SER A 410 -19.64 18.42 -0.94
C SER A 410 -19.84 17.48 -2.14
N SER A 411 -20.04 18.06 -3.33
CA SER A 411 -20.14 17.29 -4.57
C SER A 411 -18.81 16.64 -4.98
N CYS A 412 -17.68 17.13 -4.45
CA CYS A 412 -16.37 16.59 -4.75
C CYS A 412 -15.93 15.54 -3.72
N PHE A 413 -15.79 14.29 -4.16
CA PHE A 413 -15.31 13.21 -3.29
C PHE A 413 -13.96 13.50 -2.61
N ARG A 414 -13.04 14.29 -3.20
CA ARG A 414 -11.77 14.65 -2.53
C ARG A 414 -11.98 15.53 -1.29
N VAL A 415 -12.98 16.40 -1.33
CA VAL A 415 -13.39 17.25 -0.20
C VAL A 415 -14.13 16.38 0.82
N SER A 416 -15.10 15.57 0.37
CA SER A 416 -15.85 14.65 1.23
C SER A 416 -14.95 13.64 1.95
N THR A 417 -13.92 13.09 1.29
CA THR A 417 -12.95 12.17 1.92
C THR A 417 -12.18 12.89 3.03
N GLN A 418 -11.77 14.15 2.81
CA GLN A 418 -11.06 14.90 3.84
C GLN A 418 -11.98 15.25 5.01
N ALA A 419 -13.24 15.61 4.74
CA ALA A 419 -14.25 15.82 5.78
C ALA A 419 -14.52 14.53 6.57
N ALA A 420 -14.59 13.37 5.91
CA ALA A 420 -14.72 12.08 6.59
C ALA A 420 -13.50 11.76 7.48
N ARG A 421 -12.27 12.14 7.08
CA ARG A 421 -11.09 12.07 7.98
C ARG A 421 -11.26 12.95 9.22
N ALA A 422 -11.73 14.18 9.04
CA ALA A 422 -12.05 15.05 10.16
C ALA A 422 -13.15 14.44 11.06
N ALA A 423 -14.18 13.81 10.49
CA ALA A 423 -15.20 13.08 11.25
C ALA A 423 -14.60 11.92 12.06
N THR A 424 -13.72 11.12 11.45
CA THR A 424 -12.99 10.03 12.12
C THR A 424 -12.24 10.55 13.36
N ALA A 425 -11.54 11.68 13.22
CA ALA A 425 -10.83 12.30 14.33
C ALA A 425 -11.79 12.89 15.38
N LEU A 426 -12.90 13.51 14.95
CA LEU A 426 -13.93 14.07 15.83
C LEU A 426 -14.59 13.01 16.72
N PHE A 427 -14.72 11.76 16.26
CA PHE A 427 -15.32 10.66 17.01
C PHE A 427 -14.45 10.12 18.17
N ARG A 428 -13.27 10.67 18.48
CA ARG A 428 -12.51 10.22 19.66
C ARG A 428 -13.19 10.70 20.95
N VAL A 429 -13.17 9.88 22.00
CA VAL A 429 -13.71 10.23 23.33
C VAL A 429 -13.17 11.57 23.86
N HIS A 430 -11.87 11.83 23.67
CA HIS A 430 -11.21 13.02 24.22
C HIS A 430 -11.65 14.36 23.59
N HIS A 431 -12.33 14.32 22.44
CA HIS A 431 -12.92 15.50 21.81
C HIS A 431 -14.37 15.74 22.20
N GLN A 432 -15.00 14.82 22.92
CA GLN A 432 -16.41 15.01 23.26
C GLN A 432 -16.58 16.08 24.36
N CYS A 433 -17.66 16.85 24.25
CA CYS A 433 -18.08 17.76 25.30
C CYS A 433 -18.54 16.98 26.55
N SER A 434 -18.59 17.67 27.69
CA SER A 434 -19.19 17.13 28.91
C SER A 434 -20.35 18.06 29.32
N PRO A 435 -21.61 17.66 29.09
CA PRO A 435 -22.05 16.36 28.58
C PRO A 435 -21.91 16.22 27.04
N ILE A 436 -22.03 14.98 26.53
CA ILE A 436 -21.87 14.65 25.09
C ILE A 436 -23.10 15.07 24.30
N HIS A 437 -22.86 15.66 23.11
CA HIS A 437 -23.89 16.02 22.14
C HIS A 437 -24.11 14.91 21.11
N TYR A 438 -24.87 13.88 21.48
CA TYR A 438 -25.21 12.73 20.64
C TYR A 438 -25.99 13.12 19.37
N VAL A 439 -26.80 14.18 19.41
CA VAL A 439 -27.53 14.69 18.23
C VAL A 439 -26.59 15.08 17.09
N GLU A 440 -25.48 15.77 17.39
CA GLU A 440 -24.52 16.16 16.34
C GLU A 440 -23.69 14.98 15.83
N LEU A 441 -23.39 14.02 16.71
CA LEU A 441 -22.74 12.76 16.32
C LEU A 441 -23.63 11.97 15.36
N LYS A 442 -24.92 11.83 15.69
CA LYS A 442 -25.95 11.20 14.86
C LYS A 442 -26.00 11.83 13.47
N ARG A 443 -26.18 13.16 13.39
CA ARG A 443 -26.23 13.87 12.10
C ARG A 443 -24.96 13.69 11.27
N THR A 444 -23.80 13.62 11.92
CA THR A 444 -22.52 13.38 11.23
C THR A 444 -22.44 11.97 10.65
N VAL A 445 -22.90 10.96 11.38
CA VAL A 445 -23.01 9.56 10.89
C VAL A 445 -24.03 9.45 9.75
N GLU A 446 -25.18 10.10 9.87
CA GLU A 446 -26.20 10.15 8.82
C GLU A 446 -25.67 10.82 7.56
N ALA A 447 -24.95 11.94 7.68
CA ALA A 447 -24.32 12.62 6.54
C ALA A 447 -23.29 11.74 5.81
N LEU A 448 -22.47 10.98 6.57
CA LEU A 448 -21.52 10.03 5.98
C LEU A 448 -22.22 8.90 5.23
N THR A 449 -23.27 8.33 5.82
CA THR A 449 -23.98 7.16 5.30
C THR A 449 -24.86 7.50 4.10
N THR A 450 -25.53 8.64 4.13
CA THR A 450 -26.26 9.19 2.97
C THR A 450 -25.32 9.44 1.79
N ARG A 451 -24.14 10.02 2.02
CA ARG A 451 -23.15 10.24 0.97
C ARG A 451 -22.57 8.93 0.41
N CYS A 452 -22.50 7.86 1.20
CA CYS A 452 -22.13 6.53 0.71
C CYS A 452 -23.14 6.00 -0.33
N ALA A 453 -24.45 6.22 -0.13
CA ALA A 453 -25.49 5.77 -1.05
C ALA A 453 -25.42 6.45 -2.44
N GLU A 454 -24.78 7.62 -2.53
CA GLU A 454 -24.57 8.35 -3.79
C GLU A 454 -23.35 7.88 -4.60
N VAL A 455 -22.56 6.93 -4.06
CA VAL A 455 -21.42 6.35 -4.77
C VAL A 455 -21.92 5.53 -5.97
N PRO A 456 -21.46 5.80 -7.21
CA PRO A 456 -21.97 5.11 -8.40
C PRO A 456 -21.78 3.60 -8.33
N SER A 457 -22.85 2.84 -8.60
CA SER A 457 -22.89 1.37 -8.59
C SER A 457 -22.07 0.68 -9.70
N ASN A 458 -21.46 1.44 -10.62
CA ASN A 458 -20.72 0.93 -11.79
C ASN A 458 -19.21 0.69 -11.55
N ILE A 459 -18.76 0.49 -10.31
CA ILE A 459 -17.34 0.28 -9.98
C ILE A 459 -16.80 -1.07 -10.55
N THR A 460 -17.69 -1.99 -10.96
CA THR A 460 -17.36 -3.38 -11.29
C THR A 460 -17.13 -3.70 -12.78
N SER A 461 -17.54 -2.86 -13.73
CA SER A 461 -17.42 -3.20 -15.17
C SER A 461 -16.01 -3.09 -15.75
N GLN A 462 -15.04 -2.53 -15.01
CA GLN A 462 -13.66 -2.31 -15.46
C GLN A 462 -12.61 -3.02 -14.59
N ARG A 463 -12.84 -4.29 -14.21
CA ARG A 463 -11.86 -5.07 -13.44
C ARG A 463 -10.53 -5.33 -14.19
N ARG A 464 -10.46 -5.12 -15.50
CA ARG A 464 -9.24 -5.34 -16.31
C ARG A 464 -8.38 -4.10 -16.59
N ARG A 465 -8.72 -2.94 -16.01
CA ARG A 465 -7.97 -1.69 -16.23
C ARG A 465 -7.56 -1.02 -14.91
N TRP A 466 -7.07 -1.80 -13.96
CA TRP A 466 -6.41 -1.27 -12.74
C TRP A 466 -4.93 -0.92 -13.01
N VAL A 467 -4.65 -0.41 -14.21
CA VAL A 467 -3.38 0.27 -14.50
C VAL A 467 -3.67 1.76 -14.38
N SER A 468 -3.37 2.28 -13.19
CA SER A 468 -2.87 3.63 -12.95
C SER A 468 -3.63 4.79 -13.62
N ASP A 469 -4.76 5.21 -13.04
CA ASP A 469 -5.12 6.63 -13.08
C ASP A 469 -5.72 7.11 -11.74
N PRO A 470 -4.91 7.66 -10.82
CA PRO A 470 -5.37 8.26 -9.56
C PRO A 470 -6.30 9.48 -9.77
N GLY A 471 -6.48 9.93 -11.02
CA GLY A 471 -7.42 10.98 -11.42
C GLY A 471 -8.88 10.55 -11.59
N SER A 472 -9.17 9.24 -11.70
CA SER A 472 -10.52 8.76 -12.03
C SER A 472 -11.56 9.02 -10.93
N GLN A 473 -12.80 9.36 -11.33
CA GLN A 473 -13.90 9.59 -10.38
C GLN A 473 -14.25 8.34 -9.57
N SER A 474 -14.11 7.14 -10.15
CA SER A 474 -14.32 5.86 -9.49
C SER A 474 -13.32 5.61 -8.36
N PHE A 475 -12.03 5.89 -8.59
CA PHE A 475 -11.00 5.77 -7.55
C PHE A 475 -11.25 6.73 -6.37
N ARG A 476 -11.68 7.97 -6.67
CA ARG A 476 -12.00 8.98 -5.65
C ARG A 476 -13.24 8.57 -4.83
N ALA A 477 -14.26 8.02 -5.47
CA ALA A 477 -15.45 7.52 -4.78
C ALA A 477 -15.14 6.30 -3.89
N ALA A 478 -14.29 5.39 -4.37
CA ALA A 478 -13.80 4.26 -3.56
C ALA A 478 -12.97 4.74 -2.35
N ALA A 479 -12.08 5.72 -2.53
CA ALA A 479 -11.31 6.31 -1.44
C ALA A 479 -12.21 6.99 -0.39
N PHE A 480 -13.29 7.65 -0.83
CA PHE A 480 -14.32 8.17 0.07
C PHE A 480 -15.02 7.05 0.84
N LEU A 481 -15.50 6.00 0.16
CA LEU A 481 -16.20 4.89 0.78
C LEU A 481 -15.37 4.22 1.88
N ILE A 482 -14.09 3.94 1.60
CA ILE A 482 -13.16 3.38 2.60
C ILE A 482 -13.06 4.30 3.82
N GLN A 483 -12.87 5.60 3.60
CA GLN A 483 -12.75 6.56 4.71
C GLN A 483 -14.06 6.72 5.50
N ALA A 484 -15.21 6.70 4.84
CA ALA A 484 -16.51 6.79 5.49
C ALA A 484 -16.77 5.56 6.37
N LEU A 485 -16.41 4.37 5.92
CA LEU A 485 -16.47 3.13 6.72
C LEU A 485 -15.51 3.19 7.93
N THR A 486 -14.30 3.72 7.76
CA THR A 486 -13.38 3.95 8.88
C THR A 486 -13.96 4.92 9.90
N SER A 487 -14.62 5.99 9.42
CA SER A 487 -15.29 6.97 10.29
C SER A 487 -16.44 6.33 11.07
N PHE A 488 -17.25 5.53 10.40
CA PHE A 488 -18.35 4.79 11.00
C PHE A 488 -17.86 3.81 12.08
N GLN A 489 -16.76 3.09 11.82
CA GLN A 489 -16.15 2.22 12.81
C GLN A 489 -15.70 3.00 14.06
N GLN A 490 -15.12 4.20 13.90
CA GLN A 490 -14.75 5.04 15.05
C GLN A 490 -15.98 5.53 15.82
N ALA A 491 -17.10 5.84 15.15
CA ALA A 491 -18.35 6.18 15.82
C ALA A 491 -18.90 5.01 16.66
N CYS A 492 -18.78 3.76 16.17
CA CYS A 492 -19.12 2.58 16.96
C CYS A 492 -18.23 2.42 18.19
N ARG A 493 -16.91 2.61 18.05
CA ARG A 493 -15.97 2.57 19.19
C ARG A 493 -16.26 3.65 20.22
N LEU A 494 -16.60 4.86 19.76
CA LEU A 494 -17.02 5.94 20.66
C LEU A 494 -18.24 5.52 21.47
N ALA A 495 -19.25 4.91 20.84
CA ALA A 495 -20.44 4.43 21.53
C ALA A 495 -20.07 3.37 22.58
N GLU A 496 -19.14 2.45 22.28
CA GLU A 496 -18.63 1.46 23.23
C GLU A 496 -17.91 2.10 24.43
N GLU A 497 -17.01 3.05 24.18
CA GLU A 497 -16.27 3.80 25.22
C GLU A 497 -17.21 4.64 26.10
N CYS A 498 -18.27 5.22 25.54
CA CYS A 498 -19.29 5.95 26.30
C CYS A 498 -20.11 5.04 27.25
N VAL A 499 -20.19 3.73 26.97
CA VAL A 499 -20.89 2.77 27.84
C VAL A 499 -20.07 2.42 29.07
N THR A 500 -18.74 2.39 28.96
CA THR A 500 -17.81 1.97 30.03
C THR A 500 -17.50 3.09 31.02
N GLU A 501 -17.48 4.35 30.59
CA GLU A 501 -17.27 5.50 31.49
C GLU A 501 -18.58 5.97 32.16
N THR A 502 -18.69 5.79 33.48
CA THR A 502 -19.87 6.17 34.28
C THR A 502 -20.10 7.68 34.39
N SER A 503 -19.07 8.50 34.18
CA SER A 503 -19.13 9.98 34.23
C SER A 503 -19.73 10.63 32.99
N VAL A 504 -19.97 9.87 31.92
CA VAL A 504 -20.39 10.35 30.60
C VAL A 504 -21.89 10.08 30.33
N LYS A 505 -22.55 9.30 31.19
CA LYS A 505 -23.89 8.75 30.96
C LYS A 505 -25.07 9.71 31.08
N GLU A 506 -24.93 10.85 31.75
CA GLU A 506 -26.09 11.68 32.08
C GLU A 506 -26.00 13.09 31.48
N ASN A 507 -26.64 13.26 30.33
CA ASN A 507 -27.34 14.52 30.05
C ASN A 507 -28.34 14.72 31.19
N LYS A 508 -28.28 15.88 31.86
CA LYS A 508 -29.10 16.27 33.01
C LYS A 508 -30.57 15.85 32.79
N PRO A 509 -31.28 15.24 33.76
CA PRO A 509 -32.62 14.73 33.54
C PRO A 509 -33.57 15.87 33.13
N THR A 510 -34.07 15.78 31.90
CA THR A 510 -35.12 16.63 31.35
C THR A 510 -36.48 16.17 31.89
N ALA A 511 -37.44 17.09 31.97
CA ALA A 511 -38.79 16.85 32.48
C ALA A 511 -39.50 15.68 31.75
N PRO A 512 -40.41 14.94 32.44
CA PRO A 512 -40.90 13.63 32.01
C PRO A 512 -41.75 13.57 30.72
N ASP A 513 -42.00 14.70 30.04
CA ASP A 513 -42.87 14.77 28.85
C ASP A 513 -42.13 15.01 27.52
N GLU A 514 -40.79 15.17 27.51
CA GLU A 514 -40.01 15.29 26.27
C GLU A 514 -39.15 14.03 26.04
N GLN A 515 -39.33 13.36 24.89
CA GLN A 515 -38.44 12.27 24.47
C GLN A 515 -37.02 12.83 24.32
N ASN A 516 -36.09 12.43 25.20
CA ASN A 516 -34.69 12.83 25.10
C ASN A 516 -34.04 12.15 23.87
N GLU A 517 -34.07 12.84 22.73
CA GLU A 517 -33.36 12.42 21.51
C GLU A 517 -31.83 12.43 21.67
N ASP A 518 -31.29 13.15 22.65
CA ASP A 518 -29.85 13.30 22.90
C ASP A 518 -29.33 12.26 23.92
N THR A 519 -29.44 10.98 23.58
CA THR A 519 -29.04 9.85 24.43
C THR A 519 -28.08 8.92 23.72
N LEU A 520 -27.30 8.16 24.50
CA LEU A 520 -26.46 7.10 23.95
C LEU A 520 -27.27 6.01 23.24
N GLU A 521 -28.48 5.74 23.72
CA GLU A 521 -29.41 4.80 23.09
C GLU A 521 -29.79 5.25 21.68
N SER A 522 -30.15 6.53 21.50
CA SER A 522 -30.52 7.05 20.19
C SER A 522 -29.37 7.00 19.19
N LEU A 523 -28.12 7.19 19.65
CA LEU A 523 -26.92 7.01 18.83
C LEU A 523 -26.74 5.52 18.42
N CYS A 524 -26.88 4.58 19.35
CA CYS A 524 -26.79 3.15 19.04
C CYS A 524 -27.86 2.70 18.04
N VAL A 525 -29.11 3.16 18.21
CA VAL A 525 -30.20 2.91 17.25
C VAL A 525 -29.86 3.49 15.87
N CYS A 526 -29.32 4.71 15.81
CA CYS A 526 -28.89 5.31 14.55
C CYS A 526 -27.79 4.50 13.87
N LEU A 527 -26.76 4.06 14.60
CA LEU A 527 -25.65 3.28 14.03
C LEU A 527 -26.16 1.97 13.40
N LEU A 528 -27.02 1.23 14.11
CA LEU A 528 -27.61 -0.01 13.60
C LEU A 528 -28.53 0.24 12.39
N HIS A 529 -29.33 1.31 12.43
CA HIS A 529 -30.18 1.70 11.31
C HIS A 529 -29.35 2.06 10.07
N CYS A 530 -28.28 2.83 10.22
CA CYS A 530 -27.34 3.16 9.16
C CYS A 530 -26.64 1.92 8.59
N CYS A 531 -26.30 0.95 9.45
CA CYS A 531 -25.78 -0.35 9.01
C CYS A 531 -26.75 -1.06 8.06
N ASP A 532 -28.02 -1.20 8.47
CA ASP A 532 -29.02 -1.96 7.72
C ASP A 532 -29.47 -1.26 6.43
N THR A 533 -29.68 0.06 6.49
CA THR A 533 -30.30 0.81 5.39
C THR A 533 -29.33 1.35 4.35
N ALA A 534 -28.09 1.65 4.74
CA ALA A 534 -27.14 2.35 3.88
C ALA A 534 -25.84 1.57 3.71
N ILE A 535 -25.19 1.13 4.79
CA ILE A 535 -23.84 0.53 4.70
C ILE A 535 -23.89 -0.84 4.05
N ILE A 536 -24.73 -1.75 4.55
CA ILE A 536 -24.89 -3.09 3.97
C ILE A 536 -25.32 -2.96 2.50
N PRO A 537 -26.41 -2.24 2.15
CA PRO A 537 -26.83 -2.06 0.76
C PRO A 537 -25.77 -1.42 -0.15
N THR A 538 -25.13 -0.33 0.28
CA THR A 538 -24.12 0.35 -0.56
C THR A 538 -22.98 -0.59 -0.87
N VAL A 539 -22.52 -1.38 0.10
CA VAL A 539 -21.44 -2.34 -0.11
C VAL A 539 -21.91 -3.58 -0.90
N THR A 540 -23.15 -4.05 -0.71
CA THR A 540 -23.73 -5.20 -1.44
C THR A 540 -24.09 -4.89 -2.89
N PHE A 541 -24.46 -3.64 -3.22
CA PHE A 541 -24.86 -3.22 -4.56
C PHE A 541 -23.72 -2.56 -5.36
N SER A 542 -22.74 -1.92 -4.69
CA SER A 542 -21.58 -1.31 -5.36
C SER A 542 -20.42 -2.30 -5.57
N LEU A 543 -20.40 -3.40 -4.81
CA LEU A 543 -19.52 -4.55 -5.03
C LEU A 543 -20.42 -5.71 -5.48
N SER A 544 -19.99 -6.50 -6.48
CA SER A 544 -20.79 -7.59 -7.03
C SER A 544 -21.26 -8.58 -5.95
N PRO A 545 -22.33 -9.37 -6.19
CA PRO A 545 -22.78 -10.43 -5.27
C PRO A 545 -21.67 -11.40 -4.82
N SER A 546 -20.60 -11.51 -5.63
CA SER A 546 -19.39 -12.27 -5.30
C SER A 546 -18.52 -11.66 -4.18
N VAL A 547 -18.77 -10.43 -3.73
CA VAL A 547 -17.98 -9.71 -2.70
C VAL A 547 -18.76 -9.59 -1.38
N LEU A 548 -20.08 -9.80 -1.40
CA LEU A 548 -20.91 -9.83 -0.21
C LEU A 548 -20.38 -10.81 0.86
N PRO A 549 -19.96 -12.05 0.51
CA PRO A 549 -19.35 -12.96 1.48
C PRO A 549 -18.08 -12.37 2.12
N ALA A 550 -17.20 -11.74 1.32
CA ALA A 550 -15.97 -11.12 1.83
C ALA A 550 -16.24 -9.91 2.74
N PHE A 551 -17.29 -9.13 2.48
CA PHE A 551 -17.67 -8.02 3.34
C PHE A 551 -18.29 -8.48 4.66
N ALA A 552 -19.16 -9.48 4.62
CA ALA A 552 -19.70 -10.11 5.83
C ALA A 552 -18.56 -10.66 6.70
N THR A 553 -17.59 -11.36 6.09
CA THR A 553 -16.37 -11.80 6.78
C THR A 553 -15.60 -10.63 7.38
N LYS A 554 -15.53 -9.48 6.70
CA LYS A 554 -14.85 -8.29 7.22
C LYS A 554 -15.57 -7.63 8.40
N LEU A 555 -16.90 -7.55 8.36
CA LEU A 555 -17.71 -7.07 9.49
C LEU A 555 -17.53 -7.99 10.70
N ALA A 556 -17.62 -9.30 10.51
CA ALA A 556 -17.41 -10.28 11.56
C ALA A 556 -16.00 -10.16 12.16
N SER A 557 -14.95 -10.20 11.35
CA SER A 557 -13.55 -10.02 11.82
C SER A 557 -13.26 -8.66 12.46
N SER A 558 -14.14 -7.67 12.30
CA SER A 558 -14.03 -6.36 12.93
C SER A 558 -14.79 -6.25 14.26
N GLY A 559 -15.39 -7.33 14.75
CA GLY A 559 -16.02 -7.40 16.07
C GLY A 559 -17.52 -7.05 16.10
N PHE A 560 -18.19 -6.97 14.95
CA PHE A 560 -19.59 -6.51 14.89
C PHE A 560 -20.60 -7.51 15.49
N ILE A 561 -20.25 -8.80 15.58
CA ILE A 561 -21.10 -9.80 16.24
C ILE A 561 -21.08 -9.52 17.75
N ARG A 562 -19.88 -9.36 18.34
CA ARG A 562 -19.71 -8.97 19.74
C ARG A 562 -20.37 -7.65 20.07
N LEU A 563 -20.15 -6.62 19.24
CA LEU A 563 -20.70 -5.29 19.44
C LEU A 563 -22.23 -5.34 19.60
N ALA A 564 -22.92 -5.97 18.65
CA ALA A 564 -24.37 -6.10 18.68
C ALA A 564 -24.87 -6.87 19.92
N LEU A 565 -24.16 -7.95 20.31
CA LEU A 565 -24.50 -8.74 21.49
C LEU A 565 -24.26 -8.00 22.81
N GLU A 566 -23.14 -7.28 22.95
CA GLU A 566 -22.83 -6.50 24.16
C GLU A 566 -23.81 -5.34 24.37
N HIS A 567 -24.17 -4.62 23.30
CA HIS A 567 -25.20 -3.59 23.37
C HIS A 567 -26.55 -4.16 23.79
N LYS A 568 -26.92 -5.32 23.23
CA LYS A 568 -28.15 -6.01 23.58
C LYS A 568 -28.15 -6.47 25.03
N ALA A 569 -27.05 -7.05 25.52
CA ALA A 569 -26.89 -7.48 26.91
C ALA A 569 -26.93 -6.32 27.92
N ARG A 570 -26.43 -5.14 27.56
CA ARG A 570 -26.39 -3.98 28.46
C ARG A 570 -27.69 -3.15 28.46
N LEU A 571 -28.31 -2.99 27.30
CA LEU A 571 -29.40 -2.02 27.11
C LEU A 571 -30.77 -2.72 27.02
N CYS A 572 -30.87 -3.89 26.40
CA CYS A 572 -32.14 -4.56 26.18
C CYS A 572 -32.70 -5.44 27.34
N PRO A 573 -32.01 -5.72 28.47
CA PRO A 573 -32.60 -6.52 29.56
C PRO A 573 -33.91 -5.94 30.09
N GLY A 574 -34.88 -6.81 30.37
CA GLY A 574 -36.18 -6.40 30.90
C GLY A 574 -37.09 -5.68 29.90
N ASN A 575 -36.83 -5.86 28.59
CA ASN A 575 -37.62 -5.27 27.50
C ASN A 575 -37.62 -3.73 27.48
N ARG A 576 -36.58 -3.11 28.05
CA ARG A 576 -36.43 -1.65 28.18
C ARG A 576 -36.40 -0.93 26.83
N HIS A 577 -35.73 -1.53 25.83
CA HIS A 577 -35.49 -0.94 24.51
C HIS A 577 -35.82 -1.93 23.39
N SER A 578 -37.12 -2.15 23.14
CA SER A 578 -37.60 -3.17 22.20
C SER A 578 -37.24 -2.91 20.73
N SER A 579 -37.17 -1.64 20.31
CA SER A 579 -36.76 -1.24 18.96
C SER A 579 -35.28 -1.53 18.69
N LEU A 580 -34.40 -1.18 19.65
CA LEU A 580 -32.98 -1.52 19.61
C LEU A 580 -32.77 -3.04 19.59
N ASN A 581 -33.55 -3.75 20.42
CA ASN A 581 -33.50 -5.22 20.50
C ASN A 581 -33.82 -5.87 19.14
N ALA A 582 -34.85 -5.38 18.44
CA ALA A 582 -35.24 -5.83 17.11
C ALA A 582 -34.19 -5.50 16.04
N ALA A 583 -33.64 -4.28 16.04
CA ALA A 583 -32.59 -3.89 15.11
C ALA A 583 -31.32 -4.76 15.26
N CYS A 584 -30.90 -5.05 16.49
CA CYS A 584 -29.79 -5.97 16.76
C CYS A 584 -30.10 -7.40 16.29
N CYS A 585 -31.33 -7.90 16.51
CA CYS A 585 -31.77 -9.21 16.03
C CYS A 585 -31.68 -9.33 14.51
N ASP A 586 -32.27 -8.37 13.80
CA ASP A 586 -32.32 -8.40 12.34
C ASP A 586 -30.92 -8.28 11.73
N PHE A 587 -30.07 -7.42 12.30
CA PHE A 587 -28.68 -7.29 11.90
C PHE A 587 -27.89 -8.60 12.10
N LEU A 588 -27.94 -9.19 13.30
CA LEU A 588 -27.22 -10.43 13.61
C LEU A 588 -27.70 -11.59 12.72
N LEU A 589 -29.02 -11.71 12.52
CA LEU A 589 -29.59 -12.74 11.67
C LEU A 589 -29.10 -12.61 10.22
N LYS A 590 -29.20 -11.41 9.63
CA LYS A 590 -28.73 -11.14 8.25
C LYS A 590 -27.23 -11.38 8.10
N LEU A 591 -26.42 -10.93 9.06
CA LEU A 591 -24.97 -11.13 9.04
C LEU A 591 -24.63 -12.62 9.08
N CYS A 592 -25.19 -13.37 10.03
CA CYS A 592 -24.94 -14.81 10.17
C CYS A 592 -25.38 -15.60 8.93
N VAL A 593 -26.56 -15.32 8.36
CA VAL A 593 -27.03 -15.98 7.12
C VAL A 593 -26.11 -15.67 5.93
N CYS A 594 -25.63 -14.43 5.81
CA CYS A 594 -24.65 -14.05 4.77
C CYS A 594 -23.31 -14.78 4.94
N LEU A 595 -22.85 -14.97 6.18
CA LEU A 595 -21.61 -15.71 6.48
C LEU A 595 -21.76 -17.21 6.18
N LEU A 596 -22.95 -17.78 6.35
CA LEU A 596 -23.24 -19.18 6.07
C LEU A 596 -23.50 -19.49 4.59
N SER A 597 -23.98 -18.51 3.82
CA SER A 597 -24.35 -18.66 2.40
C SER A 597 -23.17 -18.56 1.41
N GLN A 598 -21.92 -18.80 1.86
CA GLN A 598 -20.73 -18.68 1.00
C GLN A 598 -20.69 -19.79 -0.07
N PRO A 599 -20.17 -19.52 -1.28
CA PRO A 599 -20.25 -20.44 -2.42
C PRO A 599 -19.26 -21.63 -2.39
N GLU A 600 -18.65 -21.96 -1.25
CA GLU A 600 -17.72 -23.08 -1.15
C GLU A 600 -18.49 -24.40 -0.99
N SER A 601 -18.52 -25.17 -2.09
CA SER A 601 -19.12 -26.51 -2.25
C SER A 601 -20.65 -26.58 -2.24
N PHE A 602 -21.25 -26.52 -3.43
CA PHE A 602 -22.66 -26.86 -3.63
C PHE A 602 -22.90 -28.36 -3.44
N THR A 603 -23.19 -28.76 -2.19
CA THR A 603 -23.80 -30.05 -1.90
C THR A 603 -25.18 -29.83 -1.26
N PRO A 604 -26.18 -30.70 -1.56
CA PRO A 604 -27.54 -30.55 -1.03
C PRO A 604 -27.62 -30.64 0.51
N SER A 605 -26.60 -31.24 1.17
CA SER A 605 -26.48 -31.29 2.63
C SER A 605 -26.10 -29.96 3.27
N HIS A 606 -25.33 -29.09 2.59
CA HIS A 606 -24.96 -27.77 3.11
C HIS A 606 -26.16 -26.80 3.18
N GLN A 607 -27.08 -26.86 2.21
CA GLN A 607 -28.28 -26.01 2.20
C GLN A 607 -29.22 -26.31 3.38
N GLN A 608 -29.37 -27.59 3.74
CA GLN A 608 -30.21 -28.00 4.86
C GLN A 608 -29.65 -27.55 6.22
N GLY A 609 -28.33 -27.41 6.35
CA GLY A 609 -27.68 -26.87 7.55
C GLY A 609 -27.89 -25.37 7.73
N VAL A 610 -27.89 -24.57 6.65
CA VAL A 610 -28.09 -23.11 6.75
C VAL A 610 -29.50 -22.76 7.21
N GLU A 611 -30.51 -23.44 6.68
CA GLU A 611 -31.92 -23.24 7.07
C GLU A 611 -32.16 -23.57 8.54
N GLU A 612 -31.50 -24.61 9.06
CA GLU A 612 -31.57 -25.00 10.46
C GLU A 612 -30.95 -23.93 11.39
N VAL A 613 -29.76 -23.42 11.05
CA VAL A 613 -29.11 -22.36 11.83
C VAL A 613 -29.95 -21.08 11.81
N GLU A 614 -30.49 -20.70 10.65
CA GLU A 614 -31.36 -19.54 10.51
C GLU A 614 -32.63 -19.66 11.38
N TYR A 615 -33.26 -20.83 11.41
CA TYR A 615 -34.44 -21.10 12.24
C TYR A 615 -34.13 -20.92 13.73
N VAL A 616 -33.02 -21.48 14.22
CA VAL A 616 -32.60 -21.38 15.62
C VAL A 616 -32.27 -19.92 16.00
N LEU A 617 -31.50 -19.22 15.16
CA LEU A 617 -31.14 -17.82 15.40
C LEU A 617 -32.37 -16.91 15.43
N ARG A 618 -33.30 -17.06 14.48
CA ARG A 618 -34.52 -16.24 14.42
C ARG A 618 -35.40 -16.42 15.66
N GLY A 619 -35.49 -17.64 16.20
CA GLY A 619 -36.29 -17.93 17.39
C GLY A 619 -35.66 -17.44 18.71
N CYS A 620 -34.34 -17.51 18.83
CA CYS A 620 -33.64 -17.28 20.11
C CYS A 620 -32.99 -15.89 20.25
N LEU A 621 -32.65 -15.20 19.15
CA LEU A 621 -32.05 -13.87 19.22
C LEU A 621 -32.91 -12.85 20.01
N PRO A 622 -34.25 -12.80 19.90
CA PRO A 622 -35.04 -11.81 20.65
C PRO A 622 -34.93 -11.93 22.17
N SER A 623 -34.78 -13.16 22.70
CA SER A 623 -34.67 -13.44 24.14
C SER A 623 -33.24 -13.38 24.68
N LEU A 624 -32.23 -13.34 23.80
CA LEU A 624 -30.81 -13.30 24.18
C LEU A 624 -30.35 -11.90 24.61
N CYS A 625 -30.52 -11.56 25.90
CA CYS A 625 -30.10 -10.27 26.47
C CYS A 625 -29.13 -10.42 27.66
N CYS A 626 -28.33 -11.48 27.71
CA CYS A 626 -27.32 -11.72 28.76
C CYS A 626 -25.90 -11.49 28.23
N HIS A 627 -24.96 -11.22 29.14
CA HIS A 627 -23.57 -10.98 28.76
C HIS A 627 -22.92 -12.28 28.27
N ALA A 628 -21.98 -12.15 27.32
CA ALA A 628 -21.23 -13.30 26.81
C ALA A 628 -20.52 -14.08 27.93
N CYS A 629 -20.07 -13.41 29.00
CA CYS A 629 -19.46 -14.05 30.16
C CYS A 629 -20.39 -15.01 30.94
N ASP A 630 -21.70 -14.87 30.78
CA ASP A 630 -22.70 -15.73 31.45
C ASP A 630 -23.02 -16.99 30.63
N TRP A 631 -22.62 -17.02 29.35
CA TRP A 631 -22.92 -18.11 28.43
C TRP A 631 -22.35 -19.48 28.84
N PRO A 632 -21.15 -19.59 29.43
CA PRO A 632 -20.64 -20.84 30.00
C PRO A 632 -21.61 -21.52 30.98
N LEU A 633 -22.31 -20.73 31.81
CA LEU A 633 -23.28 -21.26 32.77
C LEU A 633 -24.53 -21.79 32.05
N VAL A 634 -24.97 -21.09 31.00
CA VAL A 634 -26.11 -21.50 30.16
C VAL A 634 -25.78 -22.76 29.34
N LEU A 635 -24.51 -22.96 28.96
CA LEU A 635 -24.08 -24.20 28.31
C LEU A 635 -23.96 -25.37 29.31
N ALA A 636 -23.72 -25.09 30.59
CA ALA A 636 -23.47 -26.10 31.61
C ALA A 636 -24.73 -26.59 32.36
N ASP A 637 -25.79 -25.79 32.48
CA ASP A 637 -26.85 -26.06 33.46
C ASP A 637 -28.23 -25.55 33.04
N VAL A 638 -28.92 -26.29 32.16
CA VAL A 638 -30.23 -25.87 31.63
C VAL A 638 -31.22 -27.05 31.51
N PRO A 639 -32.50 -26.89 31.96
CA PRO A 639 -33.56 -27.86 31.73
C PRO A 639 -33.90 -28.02 30.24
N ALA A 640 -34.40 -29.19 29.83
CA ALA A 640 -34.65 -29.56 28.43
C ALA A 640 -35.48 -28.55 27.60
N GLU A 641 -36.21 -27.64 28.24
CA GLU A 641 -37.06 -26.61 27.61
C GLU A 641 -36.28 -25.48 26.90
N ASN A 642 -34.97 -25.32 27.16
CA ASN A 642 -34.14 -24.23 26.60
C ASN A 642 -32.96 -24.74 25.72
N GLN A 643 -33.04 -25.97 25.20
CA GLN A 643 -32.01 -26.55 24.33
C GLN A 643 -31.75 -25.71 23.06
N THR A 644 -32.78 -25.10 22.49
CA THR A 644 -32.66 -24.22 21.32
C THR A 644 -31.80 -22.98 21.61
N LEU A 645 -31.83 -22.45 22.83
CA LEU A 645 -30.96 -21.35 23.25
C LEU A 645 -29.49 -21.81 23.30
N GLN A 646 -29.21 -23.01 23.82
CA GLN A 646 -27.86 -23.57 23.83
C GLN A 646 -27.32 -23.75 22.40
N PHE A 647 -28.16 -24.21 21.47
CA PHE A 647 -27.80 -24.28 20.05
C PHE A 647 -27.53 -22.89 19.47
N CYS A 648 -28.36 -21.89 19.77
CA CYS A 648 -28.14 -20.51 19.34
C CYS A 648 -26.78 -19.96 19.82
N LEU A 649 -26.42 -20.21 21.08
CA LEU A 649 -25.13 -19.79 21.63
C LEU A 649 -23.95 -20.46 20.91
N LEU A 650 -24.04 -21.78 20.65
CA LEU A 650 -23.00 -22.52 19.94
C LEU A 650 -22.81 -22.03 18.52
N HIS A 651 -23.88 -21.73 17.78
CA HIS A 651 -23.79 -21.17 16.43
C HIS A 651 -23.16 -19.77 16.41
N LEU A 652 -23.51 -18.89 17.35
CA LEU A 652 -22.90 -17.57 17.47
C LEU A 652 -21.42 -17.64 17.86
N LEU A 653 -21.07 -18.51 18.81
CA LEU A 653 -19.68 -18.77 19.20
C LEU A 653 -18.88 -19.33 18.01
N TYR A 654 -19.45 -20.27 17.27
CA TYR A 654 -18.84 -20.84 16.07
C TYR A 654 -18.57 -19.78 15.00
N LEU A 655 -19.59 -19.03 14.59
CA LEU A 655 -19.45 -18.00 13.55
C LEU A 655 -18.51 -16.87 13.98
N SER A 656 -18.57 -16.46 15.24
CA SER A 656 -17.67 -15.43 15.77
C SER A 656 -16.21 -15.90 15.74
N LEU A 657 -15.92 -17.12 16.22
CA LEU A 657 -14.57 -17.68 16.25
C LEU A 657 -14.03 -17.95 14.84
N LEU A 658 -14.86 -18.50 13.94
CA LEU A 658 -14.52 -18.78 12.55
C LEU A 658 -14.01 -17.53 11.81
N HIS A 659 -14.60 -16.37 12.12
CA HIS A 659 -14.23 -15.09 11.49
C HIS A 659 -13.32 -14.22 12.36
N GLY A 660 -12.79 -14.72 13.49
CA GLY A 660 -11.82 -14.01 14.32
C GLY A 660 -12.40 -13.02 15.33
N ASP A 661 -13.71 -13.01 15.55
CA ASP A 661 -14.37 -12.26 16.62
C ASP A 661 -14.43 -13.09 17.92
N ARG A 662 -13.41 -12.95 18.79
CA ARG A 662 -13.31 -13.74 20.03
C ARG A 662 -14.26 -13.25 21.13
N LEU A 663 -15.44 -13.86 21.29
CA LEU A 663 -16.41 -13.52 22.34
C LEU A 663 -15.98 -13.96 23.74
N LEU A 664 -15.29 -15.10 23.86
CA LEU A 664 -14.88 -15.73 25.11
C LEU A 664 -13.41 -16.16 25.06
N PRO A 665 -12.70 -16.23 26.21
CA PRO A 665 -11.37 -16.83 26.29
C PRO A 665 -11.38 -18.32 25.90
N ASP A 666 -10.36 -18.76 25.14
CA ASP A 666 -10.24 -20.12 24.60
C ASP A 666 -10.40 -21.21 25.68
N ALA A 667 -9.88 -20.99 26.89
CA ALA A 667 -10.00 -21.96 27.99
C ALA A 667 -11.44 -22.12 28.53
N THR A 668 -12.15 -21.01 28.66
CA THR A 668 -13.56 -21.01 29.11
C THR A 668 -14.47 -21.61 28.04
N LEU A 669 -14.19 -21.31 26.77
CA LEU A 669 -14.94 -21.82 25.63
C LEU A 669 -14.73 -23.33 25.49
N PHE A 670 -13.49 -23.80 25.52
CA PHE A 670 -13.15 -25.22 25.40
C PHE A 670 -13.82 -26.06 26.50
N SER A 671 -13.65 -25.67 27.77
CA SER A 671 -14.25 -26.39 28.91
C SER A 671 -15.79 -26.39 28.87
N SER A 672 -16.42 -25.30 28.43
CA SER A 672 -17.87 -25.21 28.29
C SER A 672 -18.42 -26.13 27.21
N VAL A 673 -17.74 -26.22 26.05
CA VAL A 673 -18.17 -27.07 24.95
C VAL A 673 -17.95 -28.55 25.27
N VAL A 674 -16.83 -28.91 25.93
CA VAL A 674 -16.62 -30.30 26.42
C VAL A 674 -17.74 -30.71 27.38
N ARG A 675 -18.05 -29.84 28.35
CA ARG A 675 -19.15 -30.06 29.30
C ARG A 675 -20.49 -30.27 28.60
N PHE A 676 -20.80 -29.41 27.62
CA PHE A 676 -22.02 -29.51 26.82
C PHE A 676 -22.12 -30.84 26.06
N VAL A 677 -21.07 -31.26 25.36
CA VAL A 677 -21.08 -32.51 24.58
C VAL A 677 -21.27 -33.73 25.49
N CYS A 678 -20.57 -33.77 26.63
CA CYS A 678 -20.74 -34.85 27.61
C CYS A 678 -22.17 -34.90 28.17
N LEU A 679 -22.76 -33.76 28.52
CA LEU A 679 -24.14 -33.68 29.02
C LEU A 679 -25.18 -34.16 27.99
N MET A 680 -25.00 -33.79 26.71
CA MET A 680 -25.92 -34.21 25.64
C MET A 680 -25.85 -35.72 25.39
N GLN A 681 -24.65 -36.31 25.53
CA GLN A 681 -24.45 -37.74 25.44
C GLN A 681 -25.07 -38.50 26.63
N GLU A 682 -24.92 -37.97 27.85
CA GLU A 682 -25.56 -38.51 29.06
C GLU A 682 -27.09 -38.50 28.97
N GLN A 683 -27.67 -37.53 28.26
CA GLN A 683 -29.12 -37.41 28.02
C GLN A 683 -29.63 -38.27 26.85
N HIS A 684 -28.76 -39.00 26.13
CA HIS A 684 -29.09 -39.77 24.92
C HIS A 684 -29.79 -38.97 23.80
N ASN A 685 -29.60 -37.65 23.76
CA ASN A 685 -30.19 -36.80 22.73
C ASN A 685 -29.28 -36.75 21.50
N SER A 686 -29.82 -37.04 20.32
CA SER A 686 -29.08 -36.88 19.07
C SER A 686 -28.91 -35.39 18.75
N LEU A 687 -27.68 -34.92 18.69
CA LEU A 687 -27.36 -33.55 18.30
C LEU A 687 -27.65 -33.33 16.81
N PRO A 688 -28.25 -32.20 16.42
CA PRO A 688 -28.40 -31.87 15.02
C PRO A 688 -27.06 -31.67 14.30
N PRO A 689 -26.96 -31.97 12.99
CA PRO A 689 -25.69 -31.89 12.25
C PRO A 689 -25.00 -30.51 12.32
N SER A 690 -25.77 -29.42 12.26
CA SER A 690 -25.27 -28.03 12.36
C SER A 690 -24.63 -27.72 13.73
N VAL A 691 -25.24 -28.24 14.80
CA VAL A 691 -24.74 -28.10 16.18
C VAL A 691 -23.51 -28.96 16.40
N GLN A 692 -23.50 -30.19 15.87
CA GLN A 692 -22.32 -31.06 15.90
C GLN A 692 -21.13 -30.39 15.22
N GLN A 693 -21.32 -29.84 14.02
CA GLN A 693 -20.27 -29.12 13.29
C GLN A 693 -19.74 -27.92 14.08
N SER A 694 -20.64 -27.11 14.65
CA SER A 694 -20.29 -25.95 15.47
C SER A 694 -19.46 -26.35 16.69
N ALA A 695 -19.91 -27.36 17.45
CA ALA A 695 -19.21 -27.84 18.64
C ALA A 695 -17.83 -28.42 18.31
N LEU A 696 -17.72 -29.20 17.23
CA LEU A 696 -16.45 -29.82 16.80
C LEU A 696 -15.43 -28.79 16.34
N TYR A 697 -15.86 -27.78 15.59
CA TYR A 697 -14.98 -26.68 15.21
C TYR A 697 -14.48 -25.92 16.44
N LEU A 698 -15.38 -25.60 17.37
CA LEU A 698 -15.02 -24.88 18.60
C LEU A 698 -14.01 -25.66 19.44
N LEU A 699 -14.20 -26.96 19.64
CA LEU A 699 -13.24 -27.83 20.31
C LEU A 699 -11.89 -27.85 19.60
N ALA A 700 -11.91 -28.07 18.28
CA ALA A 700 -10.70 -28.17 17.47
C ALA A 700 -9.89 -26.85 17.43
N ALA A 701 -10.56 -25.72 17.28
CA ALA A 701 -9.93 -24.40 17.18
C ALA A 701 -9.37 -23.90 18.53
N THR A 702 -9.92 -24.36 19.66
CA THR A 702 -9.47 -23.94 21.01
C THR A 702 -8.51 -24.93 21.68
N GLN A 703 -8.32 -26.14 21.15
CA GLN A 703 -7.53 -27.20 21.79
C GLN A 703 -6.01 -26.89 21.94
N GLU A 704 -5.40 -26.10 21.04
CA GLU A 704 -3.94 -25.85 21.08
C GLU A 704 -3.48 -25.22 22.40
N ASN A 705 -4.30 -24.35 22.99
CA ASN A 705 -3.98 -23.62 24.21
C ASN A 705 -4.53 -24.28 25.49
N ASN A 706 -5.06 -25.50 25.38
CA ASN A 706 -5.83 -26.17 26.45
C ASN A 706 -5.28 -27.57 26.79
N PRO A 707 -5.56 -28.07 28.02
CA PRO A 707 -5.10 -29.38 28.46
C PRO A 707 -5.71 -30.52 27.63
N ASP A 708 -5.06 -31.69 27.68
CA ASP A 708 -5.57 -32.88 27.01
C ASP A 708 -6.89 -33.37 27.61
N LEU A 709 -7.75 -33.89 26.73
CA LEU A 709 -9.02 -34.49 27.12
C LEU A 709 -8.79 -35.82 27.86
N ASP A 710 -9.63 -36.08 28.86
CA ASP A 710 -9.68 -37.36 29.53
C ASP A 710 -10.42 -38.42 28.67
N TRP A 711 -10.27 -39.68 29.04
CA TRP A 711 -10.85 -40.79 28.27
C TRP A 711 -12.38 -40.71 28.14
N VAL A 712 -13.07 -40.22 29.17
CA VAL A 712 -14.54 -40.12 29.19
C VAL A 712 -15.02 -39.05 28.19
N SER A 713 -14.38 -37.88 28.17
CA SER A 713 -14.70 -36.83 27.21
C SER A 713 -14.36 -37.27 25.78
N LEU A 714 -13.21 -37.94 25.58
CA LEU A 714 -12.82 -38.46 24.27
C LEU A 714 -13.81 -39.49 23.72
N ASN A 715 -14.31 -40.38 24.57
CA ASN A 715 -15.30 -41.37 24.15
C ASN A 715 -16.65 -40.71 23.81
N SER A 716 -17.08 -39.72 24.61
CA SER A 716 -18.31 -38.96 24.35
C SER A 716 -18.24 -38.17 23.03
N ILE A 717 -17.09 -37.54 22.76
CA ILE A 717 -16.82 -36.84 21.49
C ILE A 717 -16.73 -37.84 20.33
N SER A 718 -16.12 -39.02 20.53
CA SER A 718 -16.04 -40.07 19.51
C SER A 718 -17.43 -40.60 19.11
N GLU A 719 -18.34 -40.77 20.06
CA GLU A 719 -19.72 -41.20 19.76
C GLU A 719 -20.49 -40.09 19.04
N ALA A 720 -20.36 -38.84 19.49
CA ALA A 720 -20.97 -37.68 18.81
C ALA A 720 -20.47 -37.49 17.37
N LEU A 721 -19.21 -37.85 17.09
CA LEU A 721 -18.61 -37.81 15.75
C LEU A 721 -19.05 -38.96 14.83
N SER A 722 -19.48 -40.09 15.40
CA SER A 722 -19.78 -41.29 14.62
C SER A 722 -21.01 -41.12 13.71
N SER A 723 -21.88 -40.16 14.00
CA SER A 723 -23.06 -39.80 13.21
C SER A 723 -22.83 -38.65 12.21
N ALA A 724 -21.68 -37.96 12.26
CA ALA A 724 -21.48 -36.72 11.53
C ALA A 724 -21.02 -36.96 10.08
N ALA A 725 -21.76 -36.42 9.10
CA ALA A 725 -21.30 -36.29 7.73
C ALA A 725 -20.32 -35.11 7.63
N LEU A 726 -19.03 -35.36 7.90
CA LEU A 726 -17.97 -34.36 7.85
C LEU A 726 -17.72 -33.88 6.41
N SER A 727 -18.55 -32.96 5.95
CA SER A 727 -18.38 -32.28 4.66
C SER A 727 -17.35 -31.16 4.86
N SER A 728 -16.27 -31.16 4.07
CA SER A 728 -15.11 -30.24 4.11
C SER A 728 -14.46 -30.03 5.50
N PRO A 729 -13.52 -30.89 5.93
CA PRO A 729 -12.80 -30.68 7.19
C PRO A 729 -11.99 -29.38 7.16
N HIS A 730 -11.89 -28.67 8.28
CA HIS A 730 -11.01 -27.48 8.47
C HIS A 730 -9.64 -27.92 9.03
N PRO A 731 -8.51 -27.22 8.75
CA PRO A 731 -7.18 -27.60 9.25
C PRO A 731 -7.10 -27.92 10.75
N SER A 732 -7.79 -27.14 11.58
CA SER A 732 -7.82 -27.34 13.04
C SER A 732 -8.47 -28.67 13.43
N LEU A 733 -9.49 -29.12 12.70
CA LEU A 733 -10.17 -30.39 12.97
C LEU A 733 -9.27 -31.59 12.68
N LEU A 734 -8.46 -31.52 11.61
CA LEU A 734 -7.43 -32.51 11.34
C LEU A 734 -6.40 -32.58 12.47
N ARG A 735 -5.86 -31.42 12.90
CA ARG A 735 -4.91 -31.37 14.03
C ARG A 735 -5.50 -31.96 15.31
N PHE A 736 -6.78 -31.70 15.58
CA PHE A 736 -7.48 -32.23 16.74
C PHE A 736 -7.62 -33.76 16.70
N ILE A 737 -8.06 -34.33 15.58
CA ILE A 737 -8.26 -35.79 15.45
C ILE A 737 -6.93 -36.54 15.54
N PHE A 738 -5.89 -36.05 14.86
CA PHE A 738 -4.58 -36.68 14.84
C PHE A 738 -3.75 -36.45 16.12
N ARG A 739 -4.20 -35.61 17.05
CA ARG A 739 -3.62 -35.48 18.40
C ARG A 739 -3.97 -36.67 19.29
N TYR A 740 -5.13 -37.29 19.10
CA TYR A 740 -5.62 -38.40 19.93
C TYR A 740 -5.67 -39.71 19.14
N SER A 741 -4.91 -40.72 19.58
CA SER A 741 -4.85 -42.03 18.92
C SER A 741 -6.21 -42.69 18.79
N ALA A 742 -7.05 -42.61 19.82
CA ALA A 742 -8.40 -43.21 19.81
C ALA A 742 -9.36 -42.58 18.78
N LEU A 743 -9.23 -41.28 18.51
CA LEU A 743 -9.99 -40.61 17.44
C LEU A 743 -9.41 -40.94 16.07
N THR A 744 -8.08 -41.02 15.97
CA THR A 744 -7.37 -41.37 14.73
C THR A 744 -7.73 -42.77 14.25
N GLU A 745 -7.81 -43.75 15.15
CA GLU A 745 -8.17 -45.14 14.81
C GLU A 745 -9.61 -45.27 14.29
N ARG A 746 -10.56 -44.52 14.86
CA ARG A 746 -11.98 -44.60 14.50
C ARG A 746 -12.38 -43.74 13.30
N LEU A 747 -11.79 -42.56 13.16
CA LEU A 747 -12.23 -41.52 12.22
C LEU A 747 -11.14 -41.07 11.24
N GLY A 748 -9.87 -41.38 11.49
CA GLY A 748 -8.74 -40.83 10.75
C GLY A 748 -8.79 -41.12 9.24
N VAL A 749 -9.17 -42.33 8.83
CA VAL A 749 -9.28 -42.69 7.40
C VAL A 749 -10.38 -41.89 6.72
N ARG A 750 -11.58 -41.80 7.32
CA ARG A 750 -12.74 -41.09 6.77
C ARG A 750 -12.50 -39.58 6.65
N VAL A 751 -11.82 -38.98 7.62
CA VAL A 751 -11.56 -37.53 7.61
C VAL A 751 -10.44 -37.18 6.64
N LEU A 752 -9.40 -38.01 6.53
CA LEU A 752 -8.37 -37.83 5.51
C LEU A 752 -8.90 -38.08 4.10
N SER A 753 -9.75 -39.09 3.88
CA SER A 753 -10.36 -39.32 2.57
C SER A 753 -11.27 -38.17 2.18
N GLY A 754 -12.08 -37.64 3.11
CA GLY A 754 -12.89 -36.43 2.90
C GLY A 754 -12.07 -35.16 2.64
N TRP A 755 -10.96 -34.96 3.35
CA TRP A 755 -10.02 -33.85 3.10
C TRP A 755 -9.42 -33.93 1.71
N LEU A 756 -8.92 -35.12 1.34
CA LEU A 756 -8.29 -35.36 0.05
C LEU A 756 -9.30 -35.33 -1.10
N ALA A 757 -10.57 -35.68 -0.87
CA ALA A 757 -11.62 -35.61 -1.90
C ALA A 757 -12.00 -34.17 -2.31
N GLY A 758 -11.86 -33.21 -1.38
CA GLY A 758 -12.34 -31.83 -1.52
C GLY A 758 -11.57 -30.92 -2.49
N GLU A 759 -10.38 -31.32 -3.00
CA GLU A 759 -9.67 -30.51 -3.99
C GLU A 759 -10.40 -30.61 -5.36
N LEU A 760 -10.99 -29.53 -5.85
CA LEU A 760 -11.57 -29.47 -7.20
C LEU A 760 -10.49 -29.63 -8.27
N GLU A 761 -10.84 -30.35 -9.36
CA GLU A 761 -10.11 -30.54 -10.61
C GLU A 761 -9.20 -29.36 -11.01
N PRO A 762 -7.95 -29.61 -11.47
CA PRO A 762 -7.17 -28.59 -12.14
C PRO A 762 -7.92 -28.18 -13.41
N ALA A 763 -8.27 -26.90 -13.51
CA ALA A 763 -8.86 -26.32 -14.70
C ALA A 763 -8.08 -26.77 -15.95
N VAL A 764 -8.81 -27.31 -16.93
CA VAL A 764 -8.29 -27.72 -18.23
C VAL A 764 -7.56 -26.55 -18.89
N SER A 765 -6.25 -26.50 -18.73
CA SER A 765 -5.34 -25.76 -19.60
C SER A 765 -4.34 -26.77 -20.14
N GLY A 766 -4.57 -27.20 -21.38
CA GLY A 766 -3.58 -27.99 -22.10
C GLY A 766 -2.34 -27.15 -22.30
N GLU A 767 -1.21 -27.58 -21.76
CA GLU A 767 0.10 -27.42 -22.37
C GLU A 767 1.12 -28.35 -21.67
N LYS A 768 1.74 -29.16 -22.53
CA LYS A 768 2.90 -30.05 -22.41
C LYS A 768 3.66 -30.12 -21.08
N GLU A 769 3.94 -31.37 -20.69
CA GLU A 769 5.04 -31.82 -19.84
C GLU A 769 6.24 -30.88 -19.87
N HIS A 770 6.61 -30.30 -18.73
CA HIS A 770 8.00 -30.11 -18.29
C HIS A 770 8.05 -29.96 -16.76
N ASN A 771 8.94 -30.75 -16.17
CA ASN A 771 9.24 -30.90 -14.75
C ASN A 771 9.32 -29.59 -13.93
N ARG A 772 8.47 -29.46 -12.90
CA ARG A 772 8.80 -28.97 -11.55
C ARG A 772 7.63 -29.19 -10.57
N LEU A 773 7.98 -29.58 -9.35
CA LEU A 773 7.11 -29.99 -8.25
C LEU A 773 6.35 -28.80 -7.63
N ASP A 774 5.31 -28.28 -8.28
CA ASP A 774 4.51 -27.16 -7.75
C ASP A 774 3.26 -27.62 -6.97
N LEU A 775 3.44 -28.51 -5.98
CA LEU A 775 2.43 -28.73 -4.91
C LEU A 775 2.76 -27.97 -3.61
N GLY A 776 3.89 -27.26 -3.58
CA GLY A 776 4.35 -26.52 -2.39
C GLY A 776 3.57 -25.23 -2.08
N GLN A 777 2.54 -24.90 -2.86
CA GLN A 777 1.79 -23.64 -2.72
C GLN A 777 0.31 -23.83 -2.31
N SER A 778 -0.19 -25.06 -2.18
CA SER A 778 -1.48 -25.32 -1.55
C SER A 778 -1.33 -25.26 -0.03
N GLN A 779 -2.05 -24.32 0.62
CA GLN A 779 -2.10 -24.17 2.08
C GLN A 779 -2.61 -25.44 2.78
N GLU A 780 -3.29 -26.34 2.05
CA GLU A 780 -3.96 -27.53 2.54
C GLU A 780 -3.06 -28.78 2.55
N SER A 781 -2.25 -28.99 1.51
CA SER A 781 -1.24 -30.07 1.50
C SER A 781 -0.13 -29.83 2.54
N SER A 782 0.10 -28.57 2.92
CA SER A 782 1.02 -28.18 4.00
C SER A 782 0.62 -28.76 5.37
N VAL A 783 -0.68 -28.88 5.67
CA VAL A 783 -1.16 -29.32 6.99
C VAL A 783 -0.94 -30.82 7.18
N VAL A 784 -1.22 -31.62 6.15
CA VAL A 784 -1.01 -33.07 6.19
C VAL A 784 0.49 -33.40 6.26
N LEU A 785 1.34 -32.65 5.57
CA LEU A 785 2.80 -32.78 5.69
C LEU A 785 3.31 -32.46 7.10
N GLU A 786 2.78 -31.40 7.74
CA GLU A 786 3.07 -31.07 9.14
C GLU A 786 2.63 -32.19 10.10
N LEU A 787 1.47 -32.81 9.85
CA LEU A 787 0.97 -33.94 10.65
C LEU A 787 1.84 -35.19 10.48
N LEU A 788 2.36 -35.44 9.28
CA LEU A 788 3.25 -36.57 9.01
C LEU A 788 4.59 -36.43 9.73
N GLU A 789 5.10 -35.21 9.89
CA GLU A 789 6.31 -34.93 10.67
C GLU A 789 6.09 -35.15 12.18
N LYS A 790 4.93 -34.74 12.70
CA LYS A 790 4.63 -34.79 14.13
C LYS A 790 4.14 -36.16 14.61
N ASN A 791 3.41 -36.90 13.76
CA ASN A 791 2.73 -38.14 14.12
C ASN A 791 3.00 -39.25 13.09
N PRO A 792 3.91 -40.21 13.36
CA PRO A 792 4.26 -41.26 12.41
C PRO A 792 3.11 -42.24 12.11
N SER A 793 2.11 -42.33 13.00
CA SER A 793 0.88 -43.11 12.79
C SER A 793 0.00 -42.56 11.65
N THR A 794 0.13 -41.28 11.29
CA THR A 794 -0.57 -40.65 10.16
C THR A 794 -0.20 -41.31 8.84
N VAL A 795 1.02 -41.84 8.74
CA VAL A 795 1.48 -42.62 7.58
C VAL A 795 0.63 -43.88 7.40
N LEU A 796 0.29 -44.57 8.50
CA LEU A 796 -0.54 -45.78 8.45
C LEU A 796 -1.97 -45.44 8.05
N THR A 797 -2.50 -44.30 8.51
CA THR A 797 -3.84 -43.83 8.12
C THR A 797 -3.88 -43.45 6.63
N LEU A 798 -2.86 -42.76 6.12
CA LEU A 798 -2.72 -42.47 4.67
C LEU A 798 -2.59 -43.75 3.84
N LEU A 799 -1.82 -44.74 4.30
CA LEU A 799 -1.75 -46.04 3.65
C LEU A 799 -3.10 -46.78 3.66
N GLY A 800 -3.93 -46.56 4.70
CA GLY A 800 -5.31 -47.02 4.76
C GLY A 800 -6.20 -46.37 3.69
N VAL A 801 -6.02 -45.07 3.44
CA VAL A 801 -6.73 -44.33 2.38
C VAL A 801 -6.39 -44.86 0.97
N LEU A 802 -5.17 -45.38 0.75
CA LEU A 802 -4.78 -46.00 -0.52
C LEU A 802 -5.59 -47.27 -0.86
N CYS A 803 -6.31 -47.83 0.11
CA CYS A 803 -7.16 -49.00 -0.05
C CYS A 803 -8.64 -48.66 -0.19
N GLU A 804 -9.04 -47.38 -0.19
CA GLU A 804 -10.42 -46.98 -0.49
C GLU A 804 -10.71 -47.01 -2.00
N GLU A 805 -12.00 -47.08 -2.37
CA GLU A 805 -12.44 -47.30 -3.75
C GLU A 805 -12.18 -46.12 -4.71
N ASP A 806 -11.98 -44.90 -4.18
CA ASP A 806 -11.79 -43.69 -5.00
C ASP A 806 -10.34 -43.51 -5.47
N ARG A 807 -10.11 -43.77 -6.76
CA ARG A 807 -8.81 -43.64 -7.44
C ARG A 807 -8.23 -42.22 -7.38
N SER A 808 -9.07 -41.19 -7.36
CA SER A 808 -8.63 -39.79 -7.32
C SER A 808 -8.06 -39.42 -5.94
N VAL A 809 -8.67 -39.93 -4.88
CA VAL A 809 -8.25 -39.74 -3.49
C VAL A 809 -6.99 -40.54 -3.21
N ALA A 810 -6.92 -41.78 -3.69
CA ALA A 810 -5.73 -42.61 -3.58
C ALA A 810 -4.53 -42.00 -4.32
N GLY A 811 -4.72 -41.47 -5.53
CA GLY A 811 -3.68 -40.78 -6.29
C GLY A 811 -3.13 -39.54 -5.58
N ARG A 812 -4.00 -38.74 -4.95
CA ARG A 812 -3.61 -37.57 -4.15
C ARG A 812 -2.85 -37.96 -2.88
N ALA A 813 -3.27 -39.01 -2.18
CA ALA A 813 -2.54 -39.55 -1.03
C ALA A 813 -1.11 -39.99 -1.41
N VAL A 814 -0.92 -40.62 -2.57
CA VAL A 814 0.43 -40.95 -3.10
C VAL A 814 1.26 -39.72 -3.35
N GLN A 815 0.67 -38.67 -3.93
CA GLN A 815 1.38 -37.43 -4.21
C GLN A 815 1.85 -36.73 -2.92
N VAL A 816 1.01 -36.71 -1.88
CA VAL A 816 1.40 -36.20 -0.55
C VAL A 816 2.55 -37.02 0.05
N LEU A 817 2.48 -38.35 -0.01
CA LEU A 817 3.55 -39.24 0.45
C LEU A 817 4.84 -39.03 -0.35
N ARG A 818 4.76 -38.84 -1.68
CA ARG A 818 5.90 -38.56 -2.55
C ARG A 818 6.59 -37.24 -2.16
N CYS A 819 5.82 -36.18 -1.93
CA CYS A 819 6.34 -34.89 -1.47
C CYS A 819 7.01 -35.00 -0.10
N TYR A 820 6.41 -35.73 0.85
CA TYR A 820 6.98 -35.98 2.18
C TYR A 820 8.32 -36.71 2.10
N LEU A 821 8.36 -37.80 1.32
CA LEU A 821 9.53 -38.65 1.13
C LEU A 821 10.67 -37.93 0.39
N GLN A 822 10.38 -37.15 -0.66
CA GLN A 822 11.41 -36.45 -1.46
C GLN A 822 12.02 -35.23 -0.77
N ALA A 823 11.31 -34.60 0.17
CA ALA A 823 11.79 -33.40 0.88
C ALA A 823 12.93 -33.68 1.88
N GLY A 824 13.43 -34.92 1.97
CA GLY A 824 14.52 -35.30 2.90
C GLY A 824 14.13 -35.23 4.37
N ARG A 825 12.84 -35.00 4.68
CA ARG A 825 12.31 -34.85 6.04
C ARG A 825 12.14 -36.20 6.77
N CYS A 826 12.39 -37.31 6.08
CA CYS A 826 12.38 -38.68 6.60
C CYS A 826 13.75 -39.16 7.15
N SER A 827 14.59 -38.29 7.70
CA SER A 827 15.94 -38.64 8.15
C SER A 827 15.98 -39.35 9.52
N GLY A 828 15.13 -40.36 9.74
CA GLY A 828 15.11 -41.14 10.98
C GLY A 828 14.67 -42.59 10.78
N SER A 829 15.36 -43.52 11.46
CA SER A 829 15.11 -44.98 11.42
C SER A 829 13.67 -45.39 11.75
N VAL A 830 12.93 -44.58 12.49
CA VAL A 830 11.56 -44.89 12.96
C VAL A 830 10.56 -45.10 11.82
N HIS A 831 10.72 -44.40 10.69
CA HIS A 831 9.75 -44.45 9.59
C HIS A 831 9.97 -45.63 8.63
N SER A 832 11.21 -46.05 8.38
CA SER A 832 11.50 -47.25 7.58
C SER A 832 11.00 -48.53 8.27
N HIS A 833 11.07 -48.57 9.61
CA HIS A 833 10.54 -49.67 10.43
C HIS A 833 9.01 -49.77 10.46
N LEU A 834 8.26 -48.69 10.17
CA LEU A 834 6.80 -48.70 10.08
C LEU A 834 6.32 -48.91 8.63
N LEU A 835 6.97 -48.26 7.69
CA LEU A 835 6.55 -48.19 6.30
C LEU A 835 6.80 -49.49 5.53
N LYS A 836 7.99 -50.09 5.65
CA LYS A 836 8.32 -51.35 4.95
C LYS A 836 7.42 -52.52 5.41
N PRO A 837 7.16 -52.73 6.72
CA PRO A 837 6.25 -53.79 7.16
C PRO A 837 4.79 -53.52 6.81
N ALA A 838 4.33 -52.26 6.86
CA ALA A 838 2.97 -51.91 6.47
C ALA A 838 2.74 -52.13 4.96
N LEU A 839 3.70 -51.73 4.11
CA LEU A 839 3.66 -51.99 2.66
C LEU A 839 3.77 -53.48 2.35
N LEU A 840 4.58 -54.23 3.09
CA LEU A 840 4.64 -55.69 2.97
C LEU A 840 3.31 -56.34 3.33
N GLY A 841 2.68 -55.93 4.45
CA GLY A 841 1.37 -56.42 4.86
C GLY A 841 0.27 -56.07 3.86
N LEU A 842 0.32 -54.86 3.27
CA LEU A 842 -0.57 -54.44 2.18
C LEU A 842 -0.39 -55.31 0.94
N LEU A 843 0.85 -55.48 0.45
CA LEU A 843 1.14 -56.34 -0.69
C LEU A 843 0.73 -57.80 -0.42
N GLN A 844 0.96 -58.32 0.77
CA GLN A 844 0.57 -59.69 1.13
C GLN A 844 -0.95 -59.88 1.10
N ARG A 845 -1.72 -58.95 1.68
CA ARG A 845 -3.19 -58.98 1.57
C ARG A 845 -3.65 -58.92 0.11
N LEU A 846 -3.12 -57.97 -0.65
CA LEU A 846 -3.50 -57.75 -2.05
C LEU A 846 -3.06 -58.88 -3.00
N THR A 847 -2.03 -59.65 -2.65
CA THR A 847 -1.54 -60.79 -3.45
C THR A 847 -2.08 -62.16 -3.00
N CYS A 848 -2.55 -62.28 -1.75
CA CYS A 848 -3.20 -63.49 -1.24
C CYS A 848 -4.68 -63.58 -1.64
N ASP A 849 -5.40 -62.45 -1.73
CA ASP A 849 -6.82 -62.43 -2.10
C ASP A 849 -7.07 -62.66 -3.61
N SER A 850 -6.01 -62.63 -4.43
CA SER A 850 -6.09 -62.74 -5.91
C SER A 850 -5.82 -64.16 -6.43
N SER A 851 -6.34 -65.20 -5.78
CA SER A 851 -6.14 -66.59 -6.23
C SER A 851 -6.96 -66.94 -7.49
N ASP A 852 -7.96 -66.13 -7.85
CA ASP A 852 -8.75 -66.29 -9.07
C ASP A 852 -8.90 -64.96 -9.84
N SER A 853 -8.63 -65.03 -11.15
CA SER A 853 -8.89 -64.00 -12.18
C SER A 853 -7.87 -62.85 -12.38
N SER A 854 -7.72 -62.50 -13.66
CA SER A 854 -6.61 -61.78 -14.30
C SER A 854 -6.59 -60.26 -14.12
N THR A 855 -7.09 -59.74 -13.00
CA THR A 855 -7.18 -58.30 -12.72
C THR A 855 -6.48 -57.96 -11.41
N VAL A 856 -5.31 -57.34 -11.51
CA VAL A 856 -4.59 -56.80 -10.35
C VAL A 856 -5.36 -55.56 -9.86
N PRO A 857 -5.55 -55.37 -8.53
CA PRO A 857 -6.17 -54.15 -8.01
C PRO A 857 -5.34 -52.90 -8.37
N ASP A 858 -6.00 -51.81 -8.78
CA ASP A 858 -5.36 -50.53 -9.15
C ASP A 858 -4.49 -49.94 -8.01
N CYS A 859 -4.80 -50.27 -6.75
CA CYS A 859 -4.01 -49.86 -5.59
C CYS A 859 -2.60 -50.49 -5.55
N VAL A 860 -2.36 -51.60 -6.26
CA VAL A 860 -1.04 -52.26 -6.32
C VAL A 860 -0.03 -51.42 -7.11
N CYS A 861 -0.44 -50.76 -8.21
CA CYS A 861 0.41 -49.79 -8.93
C CYS A 861 0.92 -48.70 -7.98
N VAL A 862 -0.01 -48.13 -7.24
CA VAL A 862 0.21 -47.06 -6.27
C VAL A 862 1.16 -47.51 -5.15
N VAL A 863 0.98 -48.71 -4.61
CA VAL A 863 1.88 -49.29 -3.59
C VAL A 863 3.29 -49.52 -4.13
N LEU A 864 3.43 -49.99 -5.37
CA LEU A 864 4.72 -50.20 -6.03
C LEU A 864 5.46 -48.89 -6.31
N GLU A 865 4.74 -47.81 -6.67
CA GLU A 865 5.32 -46.48 -6.79
C GLU A 865 5.87 -45.96 -5.46
N VAL A 866 5.12 -46.15 -4.36
CA VAL A 866 5.59 -45.78 -3.01
C VAL A 866 6.82 -46.61 -2.64
N LEU A 867 6.85 -47.91 -2.93
CA LEU A 867 8.01 -48.77 -2.69
C LEU A 867 9.27 -48.33 -3.44
N CYS A 868 9.13 -47.91 -4.71
CA CYS A 868 10.24 -47.33 -5.49
C CYS A 868 10.81 -46.07 -4.82
N LEU A 869 9.93 -45.20 -4.31
CA LEU A 869 10.33 -43.97 -3.64
C LEU A 869 11.07 -44.27 -2.33
N VAL A 870 10.53 -45.17 -1.52
CA VAL A 870 11.14 -45.61 -0.25
C VAL A 870 12.52 -46.23 -0.47
N GLN A 871 12.67 -47.04 -1.52
CA GLN A 871 13.95 -47.65 -1.86
C GLN A 871 14.99 -46.61 -2.31
N LYS A 872 14.58 -45.59 -3.08
CA LYS A 872 15.47 -44.52 -3.55
C LYS A 872 16.01 -43.63 -2.43
N ILE A 873 15.24 -43.48 -1.34
CA ILE A 873 15.59 -42.62 -0.19
C ILE A 873 16.39 -43.38 0.86
N SER A 874 16.31 -44.71 0.86
CA SER A 874 17.13 -45.56 1.74
C SER A 874 18.62 -45.33 1.42
N SER A 875 19.42 -45.07 2.45
CA SER A 875 20.84 -44.76 2.26
C SER A 875 21.59 -46.00 1.77
N ALA A 876 22.63 -45.84 0.94
CA ALA A 876 23.49 -46.94 0.51
C ALA A 876 24.27 -47.62 1.66
N GLN A 877 24.10 -47.15 2.91
CA GLN A 877 24.70 -47.69 4.12
C GLN A 877 23.74 -48.60 4.94
N ASP A 878 22.44 -48.66 4.61
CA ASP A 878 21.50 -49.53 5.31
C ASP A 878 21.54 -50.96 4.74
N ASP A 879 21.85 -51.94 5.59
CA ASP A 879 21.80 -53.36 5.23
C ASP A 879 20.36 -53.80 4.93
N MET A 880 20.16 -54.61 3.88
CA MET A 880 18.85 -55.17 3.57
C MET A 880 18.39 -56.14 4.65
N ASP A 881 17.23 -55.87 5.26
CA ASP A 881 16.66 -56.68 6.32
C ASP A 881 15.78 -57.84 5.80
N ASN A 882 15.23 -58.66 6.70
CA ASN A 882 14.34 -59.76 6.30
C ASN A 882 13.04 -59.26 5.63
N THR A 883 12.58 -58.05 5.97
CA THR A 883 11.42 -57.40 5.36
C THR A 883 11.70 -57.08 3.90
N ASP A 884 12.91 -56.58 3.62
CA ASP A 884 13.36 -56.21 2.30
C ASP A 884 13.49 -57.43 1.36
N PHE A 885 14.02 -58.55 1.86
CA PHE A 885 14.06 -59.80 1.08
C PHE A 885 12.65 -60.35 0.81
N LYS A 886 11.72 -60.22 1.75
CA LYS A 886 10.31 -60.60 1.53
C LYS A 886 9.63 -59.70 0.51
N LEU A 887 9.82 -58.39 0.58
CA LEU A 887 9.32 -57.44 -0.41
C LEU A 887 9.87 -57.76 -1.80
N LEU A 888 11.18 -57.98 -1.92
CA LEU A 888 11.83 -58.39 -3.17
C LEU A 888 11.22 -59.67 -3.74
N TYR A 889 10.97 -60.68 -2.90
CA TYR A 889 10.33 -61.93 -3.31
C TYR A 889 8.89 -61.71 -3.81
N HIS A 890 8.06 -60.97 -3.07
CA HIS A 890 6.66 -60.72 -3.43
C HIS A 890 6.54 -59.88 -4.71
N VAL A 891 7.37 -58.84 -4.88
CA VAL A 891 7.38 -58.02 -6.11
C VAL A 891 7.89 -58.82 -7.31
N SER A 892 8.93 -59.64 -7.14
CA SER A 892 9.45 -60.50 -8.23
C SER A 892 8.42 -61.53 -8.70
N ASN A 893 7.70 -62.15 -7.76
CA ASN A 893 6.62 -63.07 -8.11
C ASN A 893 5.41 -62.39 -8.73
N LEU A 894 5.11 -61.16 -8.31
CA LEU A 894 4.05 -60.37 -8.93
C LEU A 894 4.40 -60.08 -10.40
N VAL A 895 5.63 -59.66 -10.68
CA VAL A 895 6.13 -59.42 -12.05
C VAL A 895 5.99 -60.68 -12.90
N GLY A 896 6.36 -61.85 -12.39
CA GLY A 896 6.22 -63.12 -13.11
C GLY A 896 4.77 -63.57 -13.38
N LYS A 897 3.77 -62.99 -12.72
CA LYS A 897 2.35 -63.34 -12.88
C LYS A 897 1.56 -62.37 -13.77
N VAL A 898 2.08 -61.17 -14.01
CA VAL A 898 1.38 -60.09 -14.73
C VAL A 898 1.57 -60.21 -16.24
N LYS A 899 0.51 -59.97 -17.02
CA LYS A 899 0.56 -59.97 -18.49
C LYS A 899 1.43 -58.81 -19.00
N SER A 900 2.18 -59.04 -20.08
CA SER A 900 3.06 -58.05 -20.74
C SER A 900 2.34 -56.79 -21.25
N SER A 901 1.01 -56.80 -21.35
CA SER A 901 0.18 -55.65 -21.74
C SER A 901 -0.02 -54.61 -20.64
N ASN A 902 0.25 -54.95 -19.37
CA ASN A 902 -0.09 -54.11 -18.21
C ASN A 902 1.09 -53.20 -17.83
N ALA A 903 1.39 -52.24 -18.70
CA ALA A 903 2.54 -51.33 -18.54
C ALA A 903 2.51 -50.52 -17.25
N GLU A 904 1.32 -50.09 -16.80
CA GLU A 904 1.13 -49.29 -15.57
C GLU A 904 1.63 -50.02 -14.31
N TYR A 905 1.54 -51.36 -14.28
CA TYR A 905 1.99 -52.19 -13.16
C TYR A 905 3.46 -52.60 -13.32
N LEU A 906 3.83 -53.00 -14.53
CA LEU A 906 5.15 -53.57 -14.83
C LEU A 906 6.24 -52.51 -14.72
N GLN A 907 5.99 -51.26 -15.10
CA GLN A 907 7.01 -50.22 -15.07
C GLN A 907 7.47 -49.88 -13.64
N PRO A 908 6.60 -49.56 -12.66
CA PRO A 908 7.01 -49.38 -11.27
C PRO A 908 7.66 -50.64 -10.67
N ALA A 909 7.13 -51.83 -10.97
CA ALA A 909 7.69 -53.07 -10.43
C ALA A 909 9.12 -53.32 -10.94
N LEU A 910 9.38 -53.18 -12.24
CA LEU A 910 10.73 -53.35 -12.82
C LEU A 910 11.71 -52.28 -12.31
N ASN A 911 11.24 -51.04 -12.12
CA ASN A 911 12.03 -49.98 -11.52
C ASN A 911 12.40 -50.29 -10.06
N TYR A 912 11.47 -50.83 -9.27
CA TYR A 912 11.76 -51.28 -7.90
C TYR A 912 12.86 -52.36 -7.89
N LEU A 913 12.72 -53.40 -8.73
CA LEU A 913 13.72 -54.47 -8.85
C LEU A 913 15.10 -53.93 -9.26
N TYR A 914 15.13 -52.98 -10.21
CA TYR A 914 16.35 -52.30 -10.64
C TYR A 914 16.97 -51.47 -9.51
N CYS A 915 16.16 -50.72 -8.76
CA CYS A 915 16.62 -49.97 -7.58
C CYS A 915 17.17 -50.90 -6.50
N CYS A 916 16.53 -52.04 -6.22
CA CYS A 916 17.06 -53.03 -5.30
C CYS A 916 18.41 -53.59 -5.75
N LEU A 917 18.67 -53.76 -7.04
CA LEU A 917 19.97 -54.24 -7.53
C LEU A 917 21.08 -53.18 -7.40
N ASN A 918 20.78 -51.92 -7.73
CA ASN A 918 21.80 -50.87 -7.74
C ASN A 918 22.09 -50.24 -6.37
N LEU A 919 21.14 -50.29 -5.45
CA LEU A 919 21.26 -49.70 -4.12
C LEU A 919 21.66 -50.72 -3.04
N CYS A 920 21.78 -52.00 -3.40
CA CYS A 920 22.16 -53.06 -2.47
C CYS A 920 23.67 -53.01 -2.13
N PRO A 921 24.06 -53.17 -0.85
CA PRO A 921 25.46 -53.31 -0.46
C PRO A 921 26.17 -54.49 -1.13
N ALA A 922 27.48 -54.37 -1.36
CA ALA A 922 28.26 -55.38 -2.08
C ALA A 922 28.18 -56.81 -1.48
N HIS A 923 27.95 -56.94 -0.17
CA HIS A 923 27.87 -58.23 0.53
C HIS A 923 26.48 -58.92 0.42
N THR A 924 25.44 -58.20 0.02
CA THR A 924 24.07 -58.73 -0.19
C THR A 924 23.68 -58.80 -1.67
N ALA A 925 24.46 -58.18 -2.55
CA ALA A 925 24.27 -58.17 -4.00
C ALA A 925 24.13 -59.58 -4.60
N ASP A 926 24.98 -60.53 -4.21
CA ASP A 926 24.96 -61.92 -4.71
C ASP A 926 23.61 -62.60 -4.47
N ARG A 927 23.00 -62.34 -3.30
CA ARG A 927 21.72 -62.92 -2.90
C ARG A 927 20.55 -62.31 -3.66
N VAL A 928 20.58 -61.01 -3.90
CA VAL A 928 19.56 -60.29 -4.70
C VAL A 928 19.61 -60.73 -6.15
N VAL A 929 20.81 -60.76 -6.75
CA VAL A 929 21.05 -61.22 -8.13
C VAL A 929 20.60 -62.66 -8.29
N SER A 930 20.94 -63.54 -7.35
CA SER A 930 20.51 -64.95 -7.37
C SER A 930 18.99 -65.11 -7.29
N MET A 931 18.30 -64.36 -6.42
CA MET A 931 16.83 -64.45 -6.31
C MET A 931 16.11 -64.00 -7.58
N LEU A 932 16.63 -62.98 -8.28
CA LEU A 932 16.03 -62.50 -9.54
C LEU A 932 16.32 -63.43 -10.70
N LEU A 933 17.56 -63.91 -10.85
CA LEU A 933 17.95 -64.81 -11.93
C LEU A 933 17.29 -66.20 -11.79
N CYS A 934 16.99 -66.63 -10.56
CA CYS A 934 16.25 -67.86 -10.30
C CYS A 934 14.72 -67.72 -10.51
N ASN A 935 14.19 -66.51 -10.70
CA ASN A 935 12.76 -66.30 -10.95
C ASN A 935 12.45 -66.42 -12.45
N THR A 936 12.02 -67.61 -12.88
CA THR A 936 11.74 -67.90 -14.30
C THR A 936 10.68 -66.97 -14.89
N GLY A 937 9.66 -66.59 -14.11
CA GLY A 937 8.60 -65.69 -14.58
C GLY A 937 9.11 -64.27 -14.91
N VAL A 938 10.05 -63.74 -14.13
CA VAL A 938 10.68 -62.44 -14.42
C VAL A 938 11.53 -62.52 -15.70
N MET A 939 12.31 -63.59 -15.86
CA MET A 939 13.17 -63.79 -17.03
C MET A 939 12.37 -64.00 -18.32
N GLU A 940 11.28 -64.77 -18.26
CA GLU A 940 10.35 -64.96 -19.37
C GLU A 940 9.66 -63.65 -19.76
N LEU A 941 9.21 -62.85 -18.79
CA LEU A 941 8.59 -61.55 -19.06
C LEU A 941 9.58 -60.58 -19.73
N LEU A 942 10.82 -60.48 -19.24
CA LEU A 942 11.86 -59.63 -19.85
C LEU A 942 12.15 -60.06 -21.29
N GLN A 943 12.20 -61.38 -21.55
CA GLN A 943 12.36 -61.91 -22.90
C GLN A 943 11.18 -61.55 -23.81
N VAL A 944 9.94 -61.66 -23.31
CA VAL A 944 8.72 -61.31 -24.04
C VAL A 944 8.68 -59.81 -24.37
N LEU A 945 9.00 -58.94 -23.42
CA LEU A 945 9.01 -57.48 -23.62
C LEU A 945 10.08 -57.05 -24.65
N LEU A 946 11.25 -57.69 -24.65
CA LEU A 946 12.30 -57.45 -25.64
C LEU A 946 11.91 -57.94 -27.03
N ASN A 947 11.30 -59.13 -27.13
CA ASN A 947 10.82 -59.64 -28.41
C ASN A 947 9.70 -58.76 -29.01
N LEU A 948 8.80 -58.25 -28.18
CA LEU A 948 7.73 -57.32 -28.58
C LEU A 948 8.25 -55.93 -28.99
N SER A 949 9.43 -55.52 -28.52
CA SER A 949 10.06 -54.25 -28.92
C SER A 949 10.64 -54.27 -30.34
N HIS A 950 10.90 -55.47 -30.90
CA HIS A 950 11.49 -55.66 -32.24
C HIS A 950 10.47 -56.01 -33.33
N SER A 951 9.22 -56.35 -33.00
CA SER A 951 8.22 -56.75 -34.01
C SER A 951 7.62 -55.55 -34.73
N SER A 952 8.04 -55.31 -35.98
CA SER A 952 7.57 -54.21 -36.85
C SER A 952 6.35 -54.55 -37.72
N SER A 953 5.64 -55.66 -37.50
CA SER A 953 4.45 -55.98 -38.31
C SER A 953 3.34 -56.73 -37.56
N HIS A 954 2.13 -56.17 -37.64
CA HIS A 954 0.79 -56.70 -37.32
C HIS A 954 0.54 -57.33 -35.92
N SER A 955 0.19 -56.47 -34.95
CA SER A 955 -0.51 -56.67 -33.63
C SER A 955 0.06 -57.71 -32.66
N PRO A 956 0.41 -57.36 -31.40
CA PRO A 956 -0.41 -56.64 -30.39
C PRO A 956 0.21 -55.25 -30.01
N PRO A 957 -0.27 -54.45 -29.02
CA PRO A 957 0.24 -53.09 -28.83
C PRO A 957 1.72 -53.12 -28.45
N SER A 958 2.53 -52.33 -29.15
CA SER A 958 3.95 -52.17 -28.84
C SER A 958 4.10 -51.69 -27.38
N PRO A 959 4.99 -52.28 -26.57
CA PRO A 959 5.19 -51.86 -25.18
C PRO A 959 5.59 -50.38 -25.13
N SER A 960 5.14 -49.67 -24.09
CA SER A 960 5.47 -48.25 -23.93
C SER A 960 7.00 -48.03 -23.87
N PRO A 961 7.54 -46.95 -24.47
CA PRO A 961 8.98 -46.64 -24.43
C PRO A 961 9.62 -46.71 -23.03
N PRO A 962 9.00 -46.16 -21.95
CA PRO A 962 9.60 -46.22 -20.63
C PRO A 962 9.66 -47.64 -20.05
N LEU A 963 8.67 -48.50 -20.35
CA LEU A 963 8.69 -49.90 -19.92
C LEU A 963 9.84 -50.69 -20.56
N VAL A 964 10.11 -50.42 -21.84
CA VAL A 964 11.26 -51.01 -22.56
C VAL A 964 12.58 -50.52 -21.96
N CYS A 965 12.69 -49.22 -21.66
CA CYS A 965 13.86 -48.68 -20.97
C CYS A 965 14.08 -49.31 -19.59
N SER A 966 13.05 -49.44 -18.75
CA SER A 966 13.15 -50.10 -17.44
C SER A 966 13.59 -51.55 -17.55
N SER A 967 13.10 -52.27 -18.57
CA SER A 967 13.47 -53.66 -18.84
C SER A 967 14.94 -53.80 -19.27
N LEU A 968 15.41 -52.91 -20.15
CA LEU A 968 16.81 -52.87 -20.60
C LEU A 968 17.78 -52.47 -19.48
N LEU A 969 17.40 -51.51 -18.63
CA LEU A 969 18.18 -51.09 -17.47
C LEU A 969 18.31 -52.21 -16.44
N LEU A 970 17.21 -52.92 -16.15
CA LEU A 970 17.23 -54.09 -15.27
C LEU A 970 18.10 -55.20 -15.83
N LEU A 971 17.92 -55.54 -17.11
CA LEU A 971 18.68 -56.61 -17.76
C LEU A 971 20.18 -56.29 -17.86
N SER A 972 20.54 -55.06 -18.24
CA SER A 972 21.95 -54.65 -18.31
C SER A 972 22.63 -54.70 -16.94
N SER A 973 21.93 -54.30 -15.88
CA SER A 973 22.46 -54.36 -14.51
C SER A 973 22.61 -55.81 -14.03
N LEU A 974 21.63 -56.67 -14.31
CA LEU A 974 21.72 -58.11 -14.02
C LEU A 974 22.89 -58.77 -14.74
N ILE A 975 23.10 -58.47 -16.03
CA ILE A 975 24.23 -59.00 -16.81
C ILE A 975 25.56 -58.49 -16.24
N SER A 976 25.66 -57.19 -15.97
CA SER A 976 26.88 -56.59 -15.42
C SER A 976 27.23 -57.22 -14.07
N LEU A 977 26.26 -57.34 -13.16
CA LEU A 977 26.46 -57.89 -11.82
C LEU A 977 26.69 -59.41 -11.87
N GLN A 978 26.06 -60.15 -12.79
CA GLN A 978 26.34 -61.57 -12.99
C GLN A 978 27.81 -61.81 -13.40
N HIS A 979 28.35 -60.95 -14.26
CA HIS A 979 29.76 -61.01 -14.69
C HIS A 979 30.73 -60.60 -13.58
N THR A 980 30.43 -59.56 -12.81
CA THR A 980 31.32 -59.12 -11.72
C THR A 980 31.34 -60.07 -10.52
N HIS A 981 30.23 -60.76 -10.26
CA HIS A 981 30.07 -61.64 -9.08
C HIS A 981 30.17 -63.14 -9.38
N CYS A 982 30.45 -63.55 -10.63
CA CYS A 982 30.56 -64.96 -11.04
C CYS A 982 29.38 -65.84 -10.59
N ALA A 983 28.17 -65.28 -10.53
CA ALA A 983 26.99 -65.98 -10.04
C ALA A 983 26.60 -67.14 -10.98
N GLN A 984 26.57 -68.36 -10.46
CA GLN A 984 26.15 -69.55 -11.20
C GLN A 984 24.63 -69.57 -11.35
N VAL A 985 24.14 -69.51 -12.60
CA VAL A 985 22.70 -69.58 -12.92
C VAL A 985 22.44 -70.76 -13.85
N THR A 986 21.28 -71.39 -13.68
CA THR A 986 20.78 -72.52 -14.48
C THR A 986 20.41 -72.17 -15.92
N ILE A 987 20.36 -70.89 -16.29
CA ILE A 987 20.01 -70.43 -17.64
C ILE A 987 21.11 -69.49 -18.17
N PRO A 988 21.89 -69.89 -19.20
CA PRO A 988 22.86 -69.00 -19.82
C PRO A 988 22.13 -67.95 -20.69
N LEU A 989 22.28 -66.67 -20.36
CA LEU A 989 21.83 -65.50 -21.15
C LEU A 989 22.69 -65.31 -22.43
N THR A 990 23.03 -66.39 -23.12
CA THR A 990 23.96 -66.36 -24.28
C THR A 990 23.36 -65.79 -25.56
N HIS A 991 22.04 -65.64 -25.64
CA HIS A 991 21.36 -65.00 -26.78
C HIS A 991 21.17 -63.47 -26.66
N THR A 992 21.47 -62.85 -25.51
CA THR A 992 21.29 -61.40 -25.29
C THR A 992 22.58 -60.59 -25.48
N HIS A 993 23.75 -61.23 -25.45
CA HIS A 993 25.06 -60.58 -25.70
C HIS A 993 25.16 -59.98 -27.10
N THR A 994 24.60 -60.65 -28.12
CA THR A 994 24.53 -60.12 -29.49
C THR A 994 23.53 -58.98 -29.65
N HIS A 995 22.49 -58.94 -28.81
CA HIS A 995 21.43 -57.92 -28.88
C HIS A 995 21.81 -56.60 -28.21
N CYS A 996 22.53 -56.62 -27.08
CA CYS A 996 23.06 -55.39 -26.47
C CYS A 996 24.13 -54.73 -27.35
N ALA A 997 24.95 -55.52 -28.08
CA ALA A 997 25.96 -54.98 -28.99
C ALA A 997 25.35 -54.22 -30.19
N GLN A 998 24.15 -54.60 -30.65
CA GLN A 998 23.48 -53.91 -31.78
C GLN A 998 22.90 -52.53 -31.40
N ILE A 999 22.49 -52.33 -30.14
CA ILE A 999 21.93 -51.05 -29.67
C ILE A 999 23.04 -49.98 -29.52
N THR A 1000 24.27 -50.38 -29.17
CA THR A 1000 25.41 -49.45 -29.07
C THR A 1000 25.94 -48.98 -30.44
N ILE A 1001 25.66 -49.75 -31.50
CA ILE A 1001 26.16 -49.47 -32.87
C ILE A 1001 25.20 -48.57 -33.67
N SER A 1002 23.91 -48.51 -33.32
CA SER A 1002 22.92 -47.68 -34.04
C SER A 1002 22.91 -46.20 -33.62
N HIS A 1003 23.57 -45.81 -32.52
CA HIS A 1003 23.63 -44.41 -32.05
C HIS A 1003 24.97 -43.69 -32.31
N THR A 1004 25.93 -44.31 -33.00
CA THR A 1004 27.26 -43.71 -33.27
C THR A 1004 27.44 -43.16 -34.68
N HIS A 1005 26.41 -43.17 -35.54
CA HIS A 1005 26.45 -42.54 -36.86
C HIS A 1005 25.28 -41.57 -37.09
N THR A 1006 25.39 -40.37 -36.53
CA THR A 1006 24.97 -39.09 -37.15
C THR A 1006 25.76 -37.94 -36.49
N PRO A 1007 26.78 -37.37 -37.15
CA PRO A 1007 27.41 -36.13 -36.71
C PRO A 1007 26.69 -34.92 -37.35
N HIS A 1008 26.53 -33.85 -36.57
CA HIS A 1008 26.09 -32.51 -36.97
C HIS A 1008 24.62 -32.29 -37.36
N SER A 1009 23.81 -31.81 -36.40
CA SER A 1009 23.31 -30.42 -36.34
C SER A 1009 22.46 -30.21 -35.09
#